data_AF-A0A523FC03-F1
#
_entry.id   AF-A0A523FC03-F1
#
_cell.length_a   1.000
_cell.length_b   1.000
_cell.length_c   1.000
_cell.angle_alpha   90.00
_cell.angle_beta   90.00
_cell.angle_gamma   90.00
#
_symmetry.space_group_name_H-M   'P 1'
#
loop_
_entity.id
_entity.type
_entity.pdbx_description
1 polymer ?
#
loop_
_entity_poly.entity_id
_entity_poly.type
_entity_poly.pdbx_seq_one_letter_code
_entity_poly.pdbx_strand_id
1 'polypeptide(L)'
;MSETIDASGDYWSDDAPADKPIAGPIAVVRGHPAAMILAVWAVCAMALTIAFWPHPWQILAPDPDSAMRLVQVRDLLAGQAWLDLTQTRLAPPDGILMHWSRLVDGPIALGIRIAERFAGPQRAEALVLIGWPLLLLLGFIAASVRAATALGGRNCAFPAAILAILCLDALTYFIPGRLDHHNIQLVLIMTAVAGMMSLRSGIAGGVMAGLALAVSVAIGMETIPYLTIIAGYAALRWACVRPGGAKTDPAIAAFGLFFSLGLLAAYNLSIPWHVRPVCDAFSQAYLLPGVLGGVGLAVAVIAGGNWKSRERFAALAVLGLAAGGLILFTFPECLSGPYWNMSPELKRLWLDSIAETQGILAYGRVEPVAAIGKIGAPVVALVLALYQVAMRLRVRQPVGDWVFVATLLLLALAISAIHMRATPFANALAIPVLAIWIAAMRVRTNGLAGLKPALMLLATWLFATPLAYYGIASAGAAFGRIVLPTPVKTSADAVGSDRVTGPLSDIQRECADSASAAALAALPTGRVLAPVFYGPNVLISSPHAVLAGPYHRAEQAILDTIRAFNGTQLMARAIVKRHAIDYIALCPTSDEVRLTAAEAPDGFLSRLLRGQQIRWLEPVTMPVATPLMIFRVRRATDG
;
A
#
# COMPACT_ATOMS: atom_id res chain seq x y z
N MET A 1 -56.61 -15.62 57.50
CA MET A 1 -55.92 -14.57 56.72
C MET A 1 -54.43 -14.86 56.76
N SER A 2 -54.02 -15.76 55.88
CA SER A 2 -52.66 -16.10 55.52
C SER A 2 -52.67 -16.22 54.00
N GLU A 3 -51.67 -15.68 53.31
CA GLU A 3 -51.06 -16.38 52.18
C GLU A 3 -49.79 -15.68 51.71
N THR A 4 -48.71 -16.44 51.89
CA THR A 4 -47.50 -16.56 51.09
C THR A 4 -47.67 -16.26 49.60
N ILE A 5 -46.71 -15.54 49.01
CA ILE A 5 -46.43 -15.62 47.57
C ILE A 5 -45.06 -16.26 47.39
N ASP A 6 -45.12 -17.38 46.68
CA ASP A 6 -44.11 -18.36 46.38
C ASP A 6 -43.18 -17.90 45.24
N ALA A 7 -41.96 -18.42 45.27
CA ALA A 7 -40.92 -18.28 44.28
C ALA A 7 -40.92 -19.52 43.39
N SER A 8 -41.43 -19.43 42.16
CA SER A 8 -41.05 -20.30 41.05
C SER A 8 -41.64 -19.77 39.74
N GLY A 9 -40.81 -19.66 38.71
CA GLY A 9 -41.21 -19.13 37.41
C GLY A 9 -40.08 -19.24 36.39
N ASP A 10 -39.78 -20.48 36.01
CA ASP A 10 -38.98 -20.83 34.84
C ASP A 10 -39.38 -20.01 33.61
N TYR A 11 -38.45 -19.22 33.08
CA TYR A 11 -38.53 -18.60 31.76
C TYR A 11 -37.41 -19.15 30.86
N TRP A 12 -37.39 -20.47 30.71
CA TRP A 12 -36.73 -21.16 29.60
C TRP A 12 -37.72 -22.16 29.01
N SER A 13 -38.69 -21.65 28.25
CA SER A 13 -39.49 -22.47 27.33
C SER A 13 -38.88 -22.38 25.94
N ASP A 14 -38.44 -23.53 25.44
CA ASP A 14 -38.13 -23.81 24.05
C ASP A 14 -39.37 -23.53 23.19
N ASP A 15 -39.46 -22.33 22.63
CA ASP A 15 -40.29 -22.01 21.46
C ASP A 15 -39.88 -20.64 20.90
N ALA A 16 -38.86 -20.65 20.05
CA ALA A 16 -38.47 -19.48 19.27
C ALA A 16 -39.48 -19.28 18.11
N PRO A 17 -40.22 -18.16 18.02
CA PRO A 17 -40.98 -17.86 16.82
C PRO A 17 -40.01 -17.41 15.74
N ALA A 18 -40.00 -18.16 14.65
CA ALA A 18 -39.47 -17.75 13.37
C ALA A 18 -40.04 -16.39 12.94
N ASP A 19 -39.16 -15.58 12.33
CA ASP A 19 -39.44 -14.49 11.39
C ASP A 19 -40.76 -13.71 11.53
N LYS A 20 -40.67 -12.45 11.99
CA LYS A 20 -41.60 -11.40 11.56
C LYS A 20 -40.85 -10.16 11.05
N PRO A 21 -41.08 -9.73 9.79
CA PRO A 21 -40.51 -8.52 9.24
C PRO A 21 -41.30 -7.30 9.75
N ILE A 22 -40.61 -6.31 10.32
CA ILE A 22 -41.22 -5.01 10.64
C ILE A 22 -41.29 -4.21 9.34
N ALA A 23 -42.48 -4.14 8.75
CA ALA A 23 -42.80 -3.28 7.62
C ALA A 23 -43.19 -1.88 8.13
N GLY A 24 -42.47 -0.86 7.65
CA GLY A 24 -42.85 0.54 7.66
C GLY A 24 -42.27 1.21 6.40
N PRO A 25 -43.01 2.09 5.70
CA PRO A 25 -42.67 2.52 4.35
C PRO A 25 -41.66 3.66 4.41
N ILE A 26 -40.40 3.31 4.52
CA ILE A 26 -39.38 4.01 3.74
C ILE A 26 -38.97 3.00 2.70
N ALA A 27 -39.00 3.40 1.43
CA ALA A 27 -38.25 2.71 0.41
C ALA A 27 -36.79 2.69 0.87
N VAL A 28 -36.42 1.68 1.67
CA VAL A 28 -35.08 1.12 1.63
C VAL A 28 -34.88 0.97 0.15
N VAL A 29 -33.96 1.75 -0.42
CA VAL A 29 -33.49 1.48 -1.76
C VAL A 29 -33.11 0.01 -1.69
N ARG A 30 -33.99 -0.86 -2.22
CA ARG A 30 -33.72 -2.28 -2.49
C ARG A 30 -32.71 -2.35 -3.63
N GLY A 31 -31.74 -1.44 -3.63
CA GLY A 31 -30.64 -1.40 -4.54
C GLY A 31 -29.80 -2.60 -4.22
N HIS A 32 -29.53 -3.38 -5.24
CA HIS A 32 -28.49 -4.38 -5.18
C HIS A 32 -27.21 -3.68 -4.69
N PRO A 33 -26.50 -4.21 -3.67
CA PRO A 33 -25.29 -3.59 -3.14
C PRO A 33 -24.26 -3.29 -4.24
N ALA A 34 -24.29 -4.06 -5.34
CA ALA A 34 -23.53 -3.79 -6.56
C ALA A 34 -23.82 -2.42 -7.19
N ALA A 35 -25.09 -2.03 -7.36
CA ALA A 35 -25.46 -0.74 -7.95
C ALA A 35 -24.97 0.44 -7.10
N MET A 36 -25.07 0.31 -5.76
CA MET A 36 -24.53 1.30 -4.82
C MET A 36 -23.00 1.40 -4.91
N ILE A 37 -22.30 0.25 -4.93
CA ILE A 37 -20.84 0.21 -5.10
C ILE A 37 -20.43 0.91 -6.40
N LEU A 38 -21.10 0.57 -7.51
CA LEU A 38 -20.84 1.18 -8.82
C LEU A 38 -21.10 2.69 -8.83
N ALA A 39 -22.18 3.16 -8.19
CA ALA A 39 -22.47 4.59 -8.11
C ALA A 39 -21.42 5.34 -7.29
N VAL A 40 -21.05 4.85 -6.11
CA VAL A 40 -20.01 5.44 -5.25
C VAL A 40 -18.66 5.46 -5.99
N TRP A 41 -18.32 4.34 -6.62
CA TRP A 41 -17.12 4.22 -7.44
C TRP A 41 -17.13 5.23 -8.59
N ALA A 42 -18.20 5.31 -9.38
CA ALA A 42 -18.27 6.19 -10.55
C ALA A 42 -18.10 7.67 -10.16
N VAL A 43 -18.73 8.10 -9.07
CA VAL A 43 -18.59 9.48 -8.56
C VAL A 43 -17.15 9.74 -8.13
N CYS A 44 -16.53 8.83 -7.36
CA CYS A 44 -15.15 9.01 -6.91
C CYS A 44 -14.15 8.94 -8.06
N ALA A 45 -14.32 7.99 -8.98
CA ALA A 45 -13.50 7.84 -10.18
C ALA A 45 -13.55 9.09 -11.08
N MET A 46 -14.75 9.66 -11.27
CA MET A 46 -14.92 10.93 -11.98
C MET A 46 -14.18 12.06 -11.27
N ALA A 47 -14.36 12.20 -9.95
CA ALA A 47 -13.72 13.25 -9.16
C ALA A 47 -12.17 13.13 -9.20
N LEU A 48 -11.62 11.93 -9.03
CA LEU A 48 -10.18 11.69 -9.12
C LEU A 48 -9.64 11.96 -10.52
N THR A 49 -10.37 11.57 -11.56
CA THR A 49 -9.97 11.88 -12.95
C THR A 49 -9.95 13.39 -13.15
N ILE A 50 -11.00 14.12 -12.78
CA ILE A 50 -11.04 15.58 -12.92
C ILE A 50 -9.92 16.26 -12.12
N ALA A 51 -9.65 15.81 -10.90
CA ALA A 51 -8.66 16.44 -10.02
C ALA A 51 -7.21 16.18 -10.44
N PHE A 52 -6.91 15.00 -11.00
CA PHE A 52 -5.53 14.56 -11.26
C PHE A 52 -5.20 14.38 -12.75
N TRP A 53 -6.13 14.71 -13.65
CA TRP A 53 -5.93 14.63 -15.10
C TRP A 53 -6.04 16.02 -15.76
N PRO A 54 -5.07 16.94 -15.52
CA PRO A 54 -5.12 18.29 -16.04
C PRO A 54 -4.94 18.37 -17.56
N HIS A 55 -4.26 17.38 -18.17
CA HIS A 55 -4.06 17.33 -19.61
C HIS A 55 -4.37 15.95 -20.19
N PRO A 56 -5.30 15.87 -21.16
CA PRO A 56 -5.55 14.62 -21.85
C PRO A 56 -4.28 14.21 -22.59
N TRP A 57 -3.82 12.98 -22.30
CA TRP A 57 -2.75 12.27 -23.01
C TRP A 57 -1.31 12.54 -22.57
N GLN A 58 -1.06 13.31 -21.49
CA GLN A 58 0.28 13.41 -20.93
C GLN A 58 0.59 12.21 -20.02
N ILE A 59 1.75 11.59 -20.23
CA ILE A 59 2.24 10.48 -19.42
C ILE A 59 2.77 11.08 -18.12
N LEU A 60 1.96 11.00 -17.06
CA LEU A 60 2.33 11.43 -15.71
C LEU A 60 2.31 10.21 -14.80
N ALA A 61 3.49 9.72 -14.46
CA ALA A 61 3.65 8.88 -13.28
C ALA A 61 3.87 9.81 -12.08
N PRO A 62 2.96 9.83 -11.10
CA PRO A 62 3.00 10.79 -9.98
C PRO A 62 4.09 10.48 -8.95
N ASP A 63 4.75 9.33 -9.09
CA ASP A 63 5.82 8.87 -8.22
C ASP A 63 6.84 8.00 -9.00
N PRO A 64 8.06 7.83 -8.47
CA PRO A 64 9.12 7.09 -9.15
C PRO A 64 8.80 5.60 -9.36
N ASP A 65 8.02 4.97 -8.48
CA ASP A 65 7.71 3.55 -8.58
C ASP A 65 6.69 3.28 -9.68
N SER A 66 5.67 4.13 -9.78
CA SER A 66 4.75 4.13 -10.91
C SER A 66 5.46 4.38 -12.25
N ALA A 67 6.45 5.27 -12.27
CA ALA A 67 7.23 5.56 -13.48
C ALA A 67 8.04 4.34 -13.92
N MET A 68 8.78 3.72 -12.99
CA MET A 68 9.56 2.52 -13.28
C MET A 68 8.69 1.32 -13.63
N ARG A 69 7.50 1.20 -13.02
CA ARG A 69 6.53 0.16 -13.38
C ARG A 69 6.13 0.29 -14.85
N LEU A 70 5.87 1.52 -15.31
CA LEU A 70 5.55 1.74 -16.71
C LEU A 70 6.74 1.46 -17.64
N VAL A 71 7.98 1.73 -17.22
CA VAL A 71 9.19 1.31 -17.96
C VAL A 71 9.22 -0.23 -18.11
N GLN A 72 9.05 -0.99 -17.02
CA GLN A 72 9.00 -2.46 -17.07
C GLN A 72 7.89 -3.00 -17.97
N VAL A 73 6.72 -2.35 -17.96
CA VAL A 73 5.59 -2.71 -18.82
C VAL A 73 5.90 -2.42 -20.28
N ARG A 74 6.50 -1.27 -20.59
CA ARG A 74 6.91 -0.92 -21.95
C ARG A 74 7.98 -1.86 -22.48
N ASP A 75 8.97 -2.22 -21.68
CA ASP A 75 10.01 -3.16 -22.06
C ASP A 75 9.43 -4.55 -22.34
N LEU A 76 8.47 -5.01 -21.51
CA LEU A 76 7.72 -6.25 -21.77
C LEU A 76 6.94 -6.18 -23.09
N LEU A 77 6.25 -5.07 -23.35
CA LEU A 77 5.51 -4.85 -24.60
C LEU A 77 6.43 -4.77 -25.83
N ALA A 78 7.67 -4.30 -25.64
CA ALA A 78 8.73 -4.20 -26.63
C ALA A 78 9.51 -5.51 -26.86
N GLY A 79 9.16 -6.59 -26.15
CA GLY A 79 9.70 -7.93 -26.39
C GLY A 79 10.66 -8.45 -25.32
N GLN A 80 10.84 -7.76 -24.19
CA GLN A 80 11.55 -8.32 -23.04
C GLN A 80 10.87 -9.62 -22.59
N ALA A 81 11.67 -10.65 -22.29
CA ALA A 81 11.14 -11.93 -21.85
C ALA A 81 10.36 -11.78 -20.53
N TRP A 82 9.28 -12.56 -20.36
CA TRP A 82 8.42 -12.48 -19.19
C TRP A 82 9.19 -12.63 -17.87
N LEU A 83 10.07 -13.62 -17.77
CA LEU A 83 10.86 -13.88 -16.56
C LEU A 83 12.12 -13.00 -16.44
N ASP A 84 12.41 -12.16 -17.44
CA ASP A 84 13.46 -11.16 -17.32
C ASP A 84 12.88 -9.87 -16.72
N LEU A 85 13.39 -9.54 -15.53
CA LEU A 85 13.03 -8.33 -14.76
C LEU A 85 14.17 -7.31 -14.75
N THR A 86 15.18 -7.48 -15.59
CA THR A 86 16.36 -6.62 -15.64
C THR A 86 16.00 -5.30 -16.31
N GLN A 87 16.25 -4.19 -15.64
CA GLN A 87 16.14 -2.86 -16.19
C GLN A 87 17.53 -2.43 -16.68
N THR A 88 17.81 -2.71 -17.94
CA THR A 88 19.15 -2.53 -18.56
C THR A 88 19.56 -1.07 -18.66
N ARG A 89 18.58 -0.15 -18.71
CA ARG A 89 18.80 1.30 -18.75
C ARG A 89 19.01 1.93 -17.38
N LEU A 90 18.87 1.18 -16.30
CA LEU A 90 19.12 1.64 -14.93
C LEU A 90 20.47 1.09 -14.43
N ALA A 91 21.36 1.96 -13.98
CA ALA A 91 22.72 1.59 -13.56
C ALA A 91 23.50 0.76 -14.62
N PRO A 92 23.62 1.24 -15.88
CA PRO A 92 24.40 0.55 -16.90
C PRO A 92 25.89 0.45 -16.51
N PRO A 93 26.64 -0.56 -17.00
CA PRO A 93 26.26 -1.47 -18.08
C PRO A 93 25.45 -2.71 -17.64
N ASP A 94 25.47 -3.07 -16.36
CA ASP A 94 24.92 -4.34 -15.89
C ASP A 94 23.39 -4.34 -15.80
N GLY A 95 22.78 -3.16 -15.61
CA GLY A 95 21.35 -3.06 -15.36
C GLY A 95 20.99 -3.42 -13.92
N ILE A 96 19.71 -3.31 -13.56
CA ILE A 96 19.21 -3.72 -12.25
C ILE A 96 18.12 -4.78 -12.39
N LEU A 97 18.31 -5.94 -11.79
CA LEU A 97 17.25 -6.93 -11.64
C LEU A 97 16.22 -6.42 -10.65
N MET A 98 15.03 -6.09 -11.11
CA MET A 98 13.95 -5.60 -10.24
C MET A 98 13.36 -6.72 -9.41
N HIS A 99 12.95 -6.40 -8.18
CA HIS A 99 12.35 -7.35 -7.23
C HIS A 99 10.82 -7.47 -7.40
N TRP A 100 10.25 -6.80 -8.39
CA TRP A 100 8.82 -6.69 -8.61
C TRP A 100 8.28 -7.81 -9.48
N SER A 101 7.09 -8.31 -9.15
CA SER A 101 6.45 -9.41 -9.87
C SER A 101 5.76 -8.97 -11.15
N ARG A 102 5.93 -9.75 -12.24
CA ARG A 102 5.16 -9.61 -13.50
C ARG A 102 3.65 -9.80 -13.34
N LEU A 103 3.19 -10.30 -12.18
CA LEU A 103 1.75 -10.42 -11.90
C LEU A 103 1.02 -9.07 -11.88
N VAL A 104 1.74 -7.97 -11.65
CA VAL A 104 1.20 -6.60 -11.78
C VAL A 104 1.39 -6.08 -13.20
N ASP A 105 2.57 -6.27 -13.79
CA ASP A 105 2.90 -5.76 -15.12
C ASP A 105 2.04 -6.36 -16.24
N GLY A 106 1.79 -7.67 -16.18
CA GLY A 106 1.07 -8.40 -17.22
C GLY A 106 -0.35 -7.88 -17.45
N PRO A 107 -1.19 -7.74 -16.41
CA PRO A 107 -2.51 -7.12 -16.53
C PRO A 107 -2.47 -5.68 -17.08
N ILE A 108 -1.48 -4.87 -16.71
CA ILE A 108 -1.31 -3.51 -17.24
C ILE A 108 -0.96 -3.58 -18.73
N ALA A 109 0.03 -4.41 -19.11
CA ALA A 109 0.45 -4.61 -20.49
C ALA A 109 -0.70 -5.13 -21.38
N LEU A 110 -1.49 -6.09 -20.88
CA LEU A 110 -2.68 -6.59 -21.55
C LEU A 110 -3.73 -5.48 -21.74
N GLY A 111 -3.95 -4.66 -20.71
CA GLY A 111 -4.82 -3.48 -20.79
C GLY A 111 -4.39 -2.53 -21.92
N ILE A 112 -3.08 -2.28 -22.06
CA ILE A 112 -2.54 -1.40 -23.11
C ILE A 112 -2.81 -2.03 -24.48
N ARG A 113 -2.48 -3.32 -24.68
CA ARG A 113 -2.73 -4.03 -25.94
C ARG A 113 -4.20 -4.07 -26.35
N ILE A 114 -5.12 -4.16 -25.38
CA ILE A 114 -6.57 -4.09 -25.65
C ILE A 114 -6.95 -2.66 -26.06
N ALA A 115 -6.48 -1.64 -25.33
CA ALA A 115 -6.79 -0.25 -25.62
C ALA A 115 -6.23 0.22 -26.98
N GLU A 116 -5.09 -0.32 -27.42
CA GLU A 116 -4.50 -0.09 -28.75
C GLU A 116 -5.43 -0.50 -29.90
N ARG A 117 -6.39 -1.42 -29.68
CA ARG A 117 -7.35 -1.81 -30.72
C ARG A 117 -8.37 -0.71 -31.04
N PHE A 118 -8.54 0.25 -30.15
CA PHE A 118 -9.56 1.30 -30.24
C PHE A 118 -8.96 2.72 -30.21
N ALA A 119 -7.67 2.85 -29.85
CA ALA A 119 -6.99 4.13 -29.72
C ALA A 119 -5.52 4.00 -30.18
N GLY A 120 -4.88 5.11 -30.57
CA GLY A 120 -3.44 5.10 -30.88
C GLY A 120 -2.57 4.80 -29.64
N PRO A 121 -1.29 4.41 -29.81
CA PRO A 121 -0.45 3.92 -28.71
C PRO A 121 -0.40 4.84 -27.48
N GLN A 122 -0.21 6.14 -27.69
CA GLN A 122 -0.15 7.13 -26.62
C GLN A 122 -1.48 7.24 -25.86
N ARG A 123 -2.60 7.13 -26.58
CA ARG A 123 -3.93 7.16 -25.97
C ARG A 123 -4.24 5.86 -25.23
N ALA A 124 -3.81 4.73 -25.77
CA ALA A 124 -3.99 3.42 -25.14
C ALA A 124 -3.28 3.37 -23.77
N GLU A 125 -2.03 3.82 -23.70
CA GLU A 125 -1.29 3.89 -22.44
C GLU A 125 -1.96 4.84 -21.43
N ALA A 126 -2.35 6.04 -21.86
CA ALA A 126 -3.07 7.01 -21.03
C ALA A 126 -4.39 6.44 -20.47
N LEU A 127 -5.16 5.73 -21.30
CA LEU A 127 -6.40 5.08 -20.85
C LEU A 127 -6.14 4.05 -19.75
N VAL A 128 -5.03 3.33 -19.81
CA VAL A 128 -4.67 2.35 -18.77
C VAL A 128 -4.12 3.03 -17.52
N LEU A 129 -3.33 4.09 -17.66
CA LEU A 129 -2.86 4.91 -16.53
C LEU A 129 -4.04 5.48 -15.70
N ILE A 130 -5.16 5.81 -16.35
CA ILE A 130 -6.40 6.20 -15.68
C ILE A 130 -7.18 4.96 -15.20
N GLY A 131 -7.39 3.99 -16.08
CA GLY A 131 -8.30 2.88 -15.85
C GLY A 131 -7.82 1.91 -14.78
N TRP A 132 -6.53 1.57 -14.76
CA TRP A 132 -5.98 0.56 -13.85
C TRP A 132 -6.21 0.90 -12.36
N PRO A 133 -5.79 2.08 -11.85
CA PRO A 133 -5.99 2.41 -10.45
C PRO A 133 -7.49 2.50 -10.09
N LEU A 134 -8.32 3.02 -11.00
CA LEU A 134 -9.75 3.18 -10.78
C LEU A 134 -10.48 1.83 -10.78
N LEU A 135 -10.08 0.86 -11.60
CA LEU A 135 -10.62 -0.50 -11.55
C LEU A 135 -10.25 -1.20 -10.23
N LEU A 136 -9.03 -0.97 -9.72
CA LEU A 136 -8.65 -1.46 -8.40
C LEU A 136 -9.42 -0.77 -7.28
N LEU A 137 -9.76 0.51 -7.40
CA LEU A 137 -10.63 1.22 -6.46
C LEU A 137 -12.00 0.54 -6.35
N LEU A 138 -12.57 0.12 -7.48
CA LEU A 138 -13.84 -0.64 -7.48
C LEU A 138 -13.70 -1.93 -6.67
N GLY A 139 -12.60 -2.68 -6.88
CA GLY A 139 -12.27 -3.86 -6.10
C GLY A 139 -12.11 -3.57 -4.61
N PHE A 140 -11.46 -2.46 -4.25
CA PHE A 140 -11.24 -2.03 -2.87
C PHE A 140 -12.56 -1.69 -2.17
N ILE A 141 -13.44 -0.94 -2.82
CA ILE A 141 -14.78 -0.61 -2.31
C ILE A 141 -15.58 -1.90 -2.12
N ALA A 142 -15.61 -2.78 -3.12
CA ALA A 142 -16.34 -4.04 -3.05
C ALA A 142 -15.85 -4.95 -1.92
N ALA A 143 -14.53 -5.11 -1.77
CA ALA A 143 -13.91 -5.88 -0.71
C ALA A 143 -14.20 -5.29 0.68
N SER A 144 -14.14 -3.96 0.82
CA SER A 144 -14.46 -3.24 2.06
C SER A 144 -15.92 -3.43 2.47
N VAL A 145 -16.85 -3.29 1.52
CA VAL A 145 -18.28 -3.56 1.73
C VAL A 145 -18.51 -5.01 2.12
N ARG A 146 -17.85 -5.96 1.45
CA ARG A 146 -17.98 -7.38 1.75
C ARG A 146 -17.44 -7.72 3.14
N ALA A 147 -16.31 -7.16 3.55
CA ALA A 147 -15.73 -7.34 4.87
C ALA A 147 -16.66 -6.77 5.97
N ALA A 148 -17.14 -5.54 5.80
CA ALA A 148 -18.04 -4.89 6.76
C ALA A 148 -19.38 -5.63 6.90
N THR A 149 -19.96 -6.06 5.78
CA THR A 149 -21.25 -6.78 5.78
C THR A 149 -21.12 -8.20 6.32
N ALA A 150 -19.99 -8.87 6.10
CA ALA A 150 -19.71 -10.18 6.70
C ALA A 150 -19.53 -10.08 8.22
N LEU A 151 -18.89 -9.01 8.71
CA LEU A 151 -18.64 -8.82 10.14
C LEU A 151 -19.86 -8.28 10.91
N GLY A 152 -20.61 -7.33 10.35
CA GLY A 152 -21.69 -6.62 11.06
C GLY A 152 -23.03 -6.52 10.34
N GLY A 153 -23.20 -7.24 9.23
CA GLY A 153 -24.49 -7.36 8.52
C GLY A 153 -24.74 -6.28 7.46
N ARG A 154 -25.86 -6.43 6.74
CA ARG A 154 -26.18 -5.69 5.51
C ARG A 154 -26.25 -4.16 5.68
N ASN A 155 -26.62 -3.69 6.86
CA ASN A 155 -26.70 -2.25 7.16
C ASN A 155 -25.33 -1.53 7.10
N CYS A 156 -24.23 -2.29 7.12
CA CYS A 156 -22.88 -1.75 7.03
C CYS A 156 -22.45 -1.45 5.58
N ALA A 157 -23.21 -1.90 4.57
CA ALA A 157 -22.80 -1.79 3.18
C ALA A 157 -22.58 -0.33 2.73
N PHE A 158 -23.56 0.54 2.97
CA PHE A 158 -23.46 1.94 2.59
C PHE A 158 -22.36 2.68 3.36
N PRO A 159 -22.29 2.61 4.71
CA PRO A 159 -21.18 3.20 5.45
C PRO A 159 -19.80 2.74 4.98
N ALA A 160 -19.62 1.45 4.70
CA ALA A 160 -18.35 0.92 4.22
C ALA A 160 -17.97 1.45 2.84
N ALA A 161 -18.92 1.56 1.92
CA ALA A 161 -18.67 2.11 0.58
C ALA A 161 -18.22 3.58 0.64
N ILE A 162 -18.90 4.39 1.46
CA ILE A 162 -18.53 5.80 1.64
C ILE A 162 -17.19 5.92 2.36
N LEU A 163 -16.96 5.17 3.44
CA LEU A 163 -15.69 5.20 4.16
C LEU A 163 -14.51 4.78 3.27
N ALA A 164 -14.70 3.83 2.36
CA ALA A 164 -13.64 3.42 1.42
C ALA A 164 -13.16 4.59 0.53
N ILE A 165 -14.05 5.49 0.10
CA ILE A 165 -13.67 6.67 -0.70
C ILE A 165 -13.30 7.90 0.15
N LEU A 166 -13.62 7.91 1.45
CA LEU A 166 -13.20 8.95 2.39
C LEU A 166 -11.89 8.58 3.14
N CYS A 167 -11.38 7.38 2.90
CA CYS A 167 -10.12 6.88 3.43
C CYS A 167 -8.95 7.50 2.66
N LEU A 168 -8.68 8.80 2.87
CA LEU A 168 -7.76 9.58 2.04
C LEU A 168 -6.38 8.93 1.86
N ASP A 169 -5.83 8.35 2.92
CA ASP A 169 -4.50 7.74 2.90
C ASP A 169 -4.43 6.53 1.95
N ALA A 170 -5.43 5.65 1.97
CA ALA A 170 -5.56 4.55 1.02
C ALA A 170 -5.95 5.07 -0.38
N LEU A 171 -6.80 6.10 -0.46
CA LEU A 171 -7.29 6.66 -1.72
C LEU A 171 -6.14 7.18 -2.60
N THR A 172 -5.05 7.67 -2.00
CA THR A 172 -3.88 8.17 -2.75
C THR A 172 -3.20 7.13 -3.64
N TYR A 173 -3.43 5.83 -3.43
CA TYR A 173 -2.90 4.75 -4.27
C TYR A 173 -3.79 4.43 -5.47
N PHE A 174 -5.00 4.98 -5.52
CA PHE A 174 -5.96 4.76 -6.59
C PHE A 174 -6.15 5.97 -7.50
N ILE A 175 -5.34 7.03 -7.33
CA ILE A 175 -5.36 8.18 -8.23
C ILE A 175 -4.81 7.78 -9.61
N PRO A 176 -5.28 8.40 -10.71
CA PRO A 176 -4.73 8.19 -12.04
C PRO A 176 -3.19 8.29 -12.06
N GLY A 177 -2.55 7.36 -12.77
CA GLY A 177 -1.10 7.26 -12.90
C GLY A 177 -0.40 6.42 -11.81
N ARG A 178 -1.07 6.07 -10.70
CA ARG A 178 -0.52 5.18 -9.66
C ARG A 178 -0.50 3.72 -10.11
N LEU A 179 0.60 3.28 -10.73
CA LEU A 179 0.74 1.90 -11.20
C LEU A 179 1.42 0.97 -10.19
N ASP A 180 1.87 1.51 -9.06
CA ASP A 180 2.60 0.77 -8.05
C ASP A 180 1.76 -0.30 -7.33
N HIS A 181 2.40 -1.31 -6.73
CA HIS A 181 1.76 -2.53 -6.21
C HIS A 181 0.93 -2.36 -4.93
N HIS A 182 1.07 -1.23 -4.22
CA HIS A 182 0.31 -0.97 -3.00
C HIS A 182 -1.21 -0.95 -3.23
N ASN A 183 -1.67 -0.49 -4.40
CA ASN A 183 -3.10 -0.42 -4.73
C ASN A 183 -3.76 -1.81 -4.73
N ILE A 184 -3.16 -2.77 -5.43
CA ILE A 184 -3.65 -4.13 -5.54
C ILE A 184 -3.45 -4.87 -4.21
N GLN A 185 -2.39 -4.58 -3.45
CA GLN A 185 -2.22 -5.15 -2.12
C GLN A 185 -3.30 -4.70 -1.12
N LEU A 186 -3.73 -3.43 -1.16
CA LEU A 186 -4.89 -2.97 -0.39
C LEU A 186 -6.16 -3.74 -0.75
N VAL A 187 -6.41 -3.97 -2.04
CA VAL A 187 -7.54 -4.78 -2.53
C VAL A 187 -7.44 -6.22 -2.02
N LEU A 188 -6.26 -6.84 -2.14
CA LEU A 188 -6.03 -8.23 -1.77
C LEU A 188 -6.16 -8.46 -0.27
N ILE A 189 -5.61 -7.57 0.57
CA ILE A 189 -5.78 -7.66 2.03
C ILE A 189 -7.25 -7.52 2.41
N MET A 190 -7.97 -6.54 1.86
CA MET A 190 -9.39 -6.38 2.17
C MET A 190 -10.22 -7.56 1.66
N THR A 191 -9.84 -8.15 0.53
CA THR A 191 -10.47 -9.36 -0.02
C THR A 191 -10.21 -10.57 0.89
N ALA A 192 -8.99 -10.71 1.42
CA ALA A 192 -8.64 -11.75 2.36
C ALA A 192 -9.40 -11.60 3.69
N VAL A 193 -9.50 -10.39 4.23
CA VAL A 193 -10.32 -10.08 5.41
C VAL A 193 -11.80 -10.40 5.14
N ALA A 194 -12.34 -9.98 3.99
CA ALA A 194 -13.70 -10.31 3.58
C ALA A 194 -13.93 -11.83 3.52
N GLY A 195 -12.95 -12.59 3.03
CA GLY A 195 -13.00 -14.05 2.96
C GLY A 195 -12.99 -14.70 4.34
N MET A 196 -12.11 -14.22 5.22
CA MET A 196 -12.04 -14.67 6.61
C MET A 196 -13.34 -14.42 7.38
N MET A 197 -13.95 -13.25 7.21
CA MET A 197 -15.26 -12.95 7.82
C MET A 197 -16.40 -13.77 7.19
N SER A 198 -16.17 -14.37 6.03
CA SER A 198 -17.14 -15.18 5.29
C SER A 198 -16.92 -16.68 5.40
N LEU A 199 -15.98 -17.15 6.23
CA LEU A 199 -15.76 -18.59 6.42
C LEU A 199 -17.01 -19.33 6.87
N ARG A 200 -17.91 -18.67 7.65
CA ARG A 200 -19.20 -19.25 8.06
C ARG A 200 -20.20 -19.39 6.92
N SER A 201 -20.01 -18.63 5.84
CA SER A 201 -20.92 -18.62 4.69
C SER A 201 -20.61 -19.73 3.69
N GLY A 202 -19.49 -20.43 3.83
CA GLY A 202 -19.12 -21.59 3.02
C GLY A 202 -17.73 -21.51 2.38
N ILE A 203 -17.42 -22.51 1.55
CA ILE A 203 -16.11 -22.75 0.94
C ILE A 203 -15.58 -21.53 0.18
N ALA A 204 -16.46 -20.77 -0.48
CA ALA A 204 -16.08 -19.59 -1.24
C ALA A 204 -15.31 -18.55 -0.41
N GLY A 205 -15.61 -18.40 0.89
CA GLY A 205 -14.86 -17.51 1.78
C GLY A 205 -13.41 -17.96 1.95
N GLY A 206 -13.20 -19.26 2.08
CA GLY A 206 -11.88 -19.88 2.18
C GLY A 206 -11.07 -19.74 0.89
N VAL A 207 -11.68 -20.06 -0.26
CA VAL A 207 -11.05 -19.90 -1.58
C VAL A 207 -10.64 -18.44 -1.82
N MET A 208 -11.56 -17.50 -1.57
CA MET A 208 -11.31 -16.07 -1.75
C MET A 208 -10.15 -15.59 -0.87
N ALA A 209 -10.12 -15.99 0.40
CA ALA A 209 -9.04 -15.62 1.29
C ALA A 209 -7.70 -16.27 0.90
N GLY A 210 -7.69 -17.56 0.53
CA GLY A 210 -6.48 -18.29 0.19
C GLY A 210 -5.81 -17.74 -1.07
N LEU A 211 -6.58 -17.53 -2.13
CA LEU A 211 -6.08 -16.94 -3.37
C LEU A 211 -5.60 -15.50 -3.17
N ALA A 212 -6.35 -14.66 -2.45
CA ALA A 212 -5.95 -13.29 -2.18
C ALA A 212 -4.64 -13.22 -1.39
N LEU A 213 -4.46 -14.11 -0.41
CA LEU A 213 -3.23 -14.22 0.36
C LEU A 213 -2.04 -14.62 -0.52
N ALA A 214 -2.22 -15.65 -1.36
CA ALA A 214 -1.17 -16.16 -2.23
C ALA A 214 -0.70 -15.11 -3.24
N VAL A 215 -1.64 -14.41 -3.89
CA VAL A 215 -1.31 -13.36 -4.85
C VAL A 215 -0.65 -12.17 -4.15
N SER A 216 -1.08 -11.82 -2.92
CA SER A 216 -0.43 -10.74 -2.17
C SER A 216 1.03 -11.05 -1.82
N VAL A 217 1.33 -12.28 -1.36
CA VAL A 217 2.72 -12.75 -1.12
C VAL A 217 3.55 -12.65 -2.40
N ALA A 218 2.98 -13.09 -3.53
CA ALA A 218 3.71 -13.11 -4.80
C ALA A 218 3.95 -11.73 -5.42
N ILE A 219 3.19 -10.71 -5.01
CA ILE A 219 3.33 -9.34 -5.51
C ILE A 219 4.38 -8.57 -4.71
N GLY A 220 4.38 -8.68 -3.38
CA GLY A 220 5.32 -7.92 -2.54
C GLY A 220 5.31 -8.36 -1.08
N MET A 221 6.47 -8.25 -0.43
CA MET A 221 6.70 -8.83 0.90
C MET A 221 6.27 -7.92 2.06
N GLU A 222 5.99 -6.65 1.78
CA GLU A 222 5.61 -5.64 2.78
C GLU A 222 4.34 -5.98 3.55
N THR A 223 3.44 -6.79 2.97
CA THR A 223 2.18 -7.18 3.59
C THR A 223 2.28 -8.45 4.42
N ILE A 224 3.41 -9.18 4.39
CA ILE A 224 3.60 -10.45 5.11
C ILE A 224 3.12 -10.41 6.56
N PRO A 225 3.41 -9.36 7.36
CA PRO A 225 2.94 -9.32 8.74
C PRO A 225 1.42 -9.47 8.85
N TYR A 226 0.66 -8.79 7.98
CA TYR A 226 -0.80 -8.89 7.94
C TYR A 226 -1.24 -10.27 7.46
N LEU A 227 -0.61 -10.79 6.40
CA LEU A 227 -0.95 -12.09 5.83
C LEU A 227 -0.73 -13.22 6.85
N THR A 228 0.29 -13.09 7.71
CA THR A 228 0.58 -14.03 8.80
C THR A 228 -0.54 -14.05 9.83
N ILE A 229 -1.06 -12.88 10.24
CA ILE A 229 -2.23 -12.80 11.15
C ILE A 229 -3.49 -13.38 10.50
N ILE A 230 -3.69 -13.13 9.20
CA ILE A 230 -4.81 -13.68 8.43
C ILE A 230 -4.76 -15.22 8.40
N ALA A 231 -3.61 -15.80 8.02
CA ALA A 231 -3.42 -17.25 8.02
C ALA A 231 -3.55 -17.85 9.44
N GLY A 232 -2.96 -17.19 10.44
CA GLY A 232 -3.04 -17.58 11.84
C GLY A 232 -4.47 -17.58 12.37
N TYR A 233 -5.32 -16.62 11.96
CA TYR A 233 -6.73 -16.60 12.32
C TYR A 233 -7.47 -17.83 11.79
N ALA A 234 -7.26 -18.23 10.54
CA ALA A 234 -7.87 -19.45 10.00
C ALA A 234 -7.45 -20.69 10.79
N ALA A 235 -6.16 -20.81 11.11
CA ALA A 235 -5.62 -21.92 11.90
C ALA A 235 -6.19 -21.95 13.33
N LEU A 236 -6.14 -20.83 14.05
CA LEU A 236 -6.66 -20.71 15.42
C LEU A 236 -8.16 -20.94 15.49
N ARG A 237 -8.91 -20.48 14.49
CA ARG A 237 -10.35 -20.72 14.41
C ARG A 237 -10.66 -22.21 14.35
N TRP A 238 -9.90 -23.00 13.60
CA TRP A 238 -10.05 -24.46 13.58
C TRP A 238 -9.69 -25.11 14.91
N ALA A 239 -8.59 -24.69 15.55
CA ALA A 239 -8.17 -25.21 16.85
C ALA A 239 -9.16 -24.91 17.99
N CYS A 240 -9.85 -23.77 17.92
CA CYS A 240 -10.80 -23.28 18.92
C CYS A 240 -12.26 -23.72 18.70
N VAL A 241 -12.56 -24.57 17.71
CA VAL A 241 -13.93 -25.09 17.52
C VAL A 241 -14.36 -25.87 18.78
N ARG A 242 -15.56 -25.57 19.28
CA ARG A 242 -16.11 -26.19 20.49
C ARG A 242 -16.41 -27.70 20.29
N PRO A 243 -16.33 -28.52 21.35
CA PRO A 243 -16.82 -29.90 21.31
C PRO A 243 -18.29 -29.93 20.85
N GLY A 244 -18.59 -30.72 19.80
CA GLY A 244 -19.93 -30.82 19.20
C GLY A 244 -20.20 -29.92 17.99
N GLY A 245 -19.28 -29.02 17.62
CA GLY A 245 -19.34 -28.27 16.36
C GLY A 245 -19.07 -29.14 15.13
N ALA A 246 -19.28 -28.59 13.92
CA ALA A 246 -18.92 -29.26 12.67
C ALA A 246 -17.45 -29.71 12.74
N LYS A 247 -17.26 -31.03 12.71
CA LYS A 247 -15.98 -31.70 12.97
C LYS A 247 -14.90 -31.26 11.98
N THR A 248 -15.28 -31.05 10.73
CA THR A 248 -14.47 -30.50 9.63
C THR A 248 -15.01 -29.15 9.18
N ASP A 249 -14.13 -28.16 8.96
CA ASP A 249 -14.50 -26.86 8.37
C ASP A 249 -13.95 -26.80 6.93
N PRO A 250 -14.78 -27.10 5.91
CA PRO A 250 -14.32 -27.17 4.52
C PRO A 250 -13.87 -25.80 3.99
N ALA A 251 -14.31 -24.68 4.59
CA ALA A 251 -13.83 -23.36 4.20
C ALA A 251 -12.37 -23.15 4.66
N ILE A 252 -12.00 -23.62 5.85
CA ILE A 252 -10.60 -23.53 6.33
C ILE A 252 -9.69 -24.47 5.53
N ALA A 253 -10.17 -25.69 5.20
CA ALA A 253 -9.42 -26.60 4.33
C ALA A 253 -9.21 -26.00 2.93
N ALA A 254 -10.26 -25.39 2.36
CA ALA A 254 -10.17 -24.69 1.08
C ALA A 254 -9.21 -23.49 1.14
N PHE A 255 -9.20 -22.73 2.24
CA PHE A 255 -8.21 -21.66 2.44
C PHE A 255 -6.79 -22.18 2.33
N GLY A 256 -6.42 -23.23 3.10
CA GLY A 256 -5.08 -23.79 3.07
C GLY A 256 -4.67 -24.35 1.70
N LEU A 257 -5.61 -25.05 1.03
CA LEU A 257 -5.40 -25.62 -0.30
C LEU A 257 -5.19 -24.53 -1.36
N PHE A 258 -6.11 -23.56 -1.46
CA PHE A 258 -6.04 -22.52 -2.48
C PHE A 258 -4.93 -21.51 -2.23
N PHE A 259 -4.53 -21.29 -0.96
CA PHE A 259 -3.30 -20.57 -0.66
C PHE A 259 -2.07 -21.27 -1.25
N SER A 260 -1.95 -22.58 -1.02
CA SER A 260 -0.80 -23.37 -1.50
C SER A 260 -0.76 -23.47 -3.02
N LEU A 261 -1.90 -23.78 -3.65
CA LEU A 261 -2.02 -23.83 -5.11
C LEU A 261 -1.76 -22.46 -5.74
N GLY A 262 -2.25 -21.38 -5.12
CA GLY A 262 -1.99 -20.02 -5.56
C GLY A 262 -0.50 -19.67 -5.51
N LEU A 263 0.20 -20.02 -4.43
CA LEU A 263 1.64 -19.78 -4.31
C LEU A 263 2.43 -20.57 -5.35
N LEU A 264 2.09 -21.84 -5.56
CA LEU A 264 2.73 -22.68 -6.59
C LEU A 264 2.51 -22.10 -7.99
N ALA A 265 1.27 -21.71 -8.32
CA ALA A 265 0.96 -21.10 -9.60
C ALA A 265 1.73 -19.78 -9.79
N ALA A 266 1.70 -18.90 -8.77
CA ALA A 266 2.41 -17.63 -8.81
C ALA A 266 3.92 -17.81 -8.95
N TYR A 267 4.51 -18.81 -8.27
CA TYR A 267 5.94 -19.06 -8.37
C TYR A 267 6.34 -19.49 -9.78
N ASN A 268 5.60 -20.42 -10.38
CA ASN A 268 5.84 -20.85 -11.76
C ASN A 268 5.62 -19.74 -12.79
N LEU A 269 4.77 -18.76 -12.49
CA LEU A 269 4.56 -17.59 -13.34
C LEU A 269 5.63 -16.51 -13.15
N SER A 270 6.23 -16.38 -11.97
CA SER A 270 7.10 -15.23 -11.67
C SER A 270 8.59 -15.55 -11.63
N ILE A 271 8.99 -16.79 -11.35
CA ILE A 271 10.37 -17.13 -10.96
C ILE A 271 10.83 -18.45 -11.61
N PRO A 272 11.97 -18.47 -12.31
CA PRO A 272 12.59 -19.72 -12.71
C PRO A 272 13.13 -20.52 -11.51
N TRP A 273 12.85 -21.83 -11.44
CA TRP A 273 13.21 -22.71 -10.31
C TRP A 273 14.73 -22.79 -10.00
N HIS A 274 15.59 -22.45 -10.96
CA HIS A 274 17.04 -22.49 -10.81
C HIS A 274 17.64 -21.21 -10.21
N VAL A 275 16.83 -20.18 -9.98
CA VAL A 275 17.28 -18.92 -9.38
C VAL A 275 17.48 -19.10 -7.87
N ARG A 276 18.59 -18.53 -7.37
CA ARG A 276 18.89 -18.55 -5.94
C ARG A 276 17.78 -17.82 -5.15
N PRO A 277 17.34 -18.35 -4.01
CA PRO A 277 16.39 -17.67 -3.14
C PRO A 277 16.89 -16.28 -2.72
N VAL A 278 15.98 -15.32 -2.68
CA VAL A 278 16.20 -13.95 -2.20
C VAL A 278 15.14 -13.57 -1.16
N CYS A 279 15.44 -12.58 -0.32
CA CYS A 279 14.57 -12.18 0.81
C CYS A 279 13.78 -10.89 0.55
N ASP A 280 14.04 -10.20 -0.56
CA ASP A 280 13.40 -8.93 -0.93
C ASP A 280 12.37 -9.09 -2.07
N ALA A 281 12.20 -10.30 -2.58
CA ALA A 281 11.20 -10.68 -3.57
C ALA A 281 10.58 -12.03 -3.20
N PHE A 282 9.46 -12.36 -3.85
CA PHE A 282 8.92 -13.70 -3.76
C PHE A 282 9.98 -14.72 -4.20
N SER A 283 10.15 -15.80 -3.44
CA SER A 283 11.19 -16.81 -3.65
C SER A 283 10.84 -18.11 -2.92
N GLN A 284 11.70 -19.12 -3.01
CA GLN A 284 11.57 -20.37 -2.27
C GLN A 284 11.43 -20.15 -0.75
N ALA A 285 12.04 -19.07 -0.22
CA ALA A 285 11.97 -18.71 1.20
C ALA A 285 10.55 -18.41 1.70
N TYR A 286 9.65 -18.03 0.79
CA TYR A 286 8.24 -17.76 1.09
C TYR A 286 7.32 -18.86 0.57
N LEU A 287 7.63 -19.40 -0.62
CA LEU A 287 6.88 -20.48 -1.24
C LEU A 287 6.84 -21.71 -0.34
N LEU A 288 8.01 -22.23 0.05
CA LEU A 288 8.09 -23.54 0.72
C LEU A 288 7.40 -23.54 2.10
N PRO A 289 7.68 -22.61 3.03
CA PRO A 289 6.95 -22.57 4.30
C PRO A 289 5.46 -22.24 4.11
N GLY A 290 5.11 -21.43 3.11
CA GLY A 290 3.72 -21.11 2.77
C GLY A 290 2.94 -22.34 2.30
N VAL A 291 3.48 -23.11 1.37
CA VAL A 291 2.88 -24.36 0.86
C VAL A 291 2.83 -25.42 1.96
N LEU A 292 3.90 -25.58 2.75
CA LEU A 292 3.92 -26.50 3.88
C LEU A 292 2.81 -26.14 4.90
N GLY A 293 2.69 -24.86 5.26
CA GLY A 293 1.66 -24.39 6.17
C GLY A 293 0.25 -24.53 5.62
N GLY A 294 0.03 -24.17 4.36
CA GLY A 294 -1.29 -24.23 3.72
C GLY A 294 -1.78 -25.65 3.48
N VAL A 295 -0.96 -26.51 2.87
CA VAL A 295 -1.29 -27.94 2.68
C VAL A 295 -1.40 -28.63 4.04
N GLY A 296 -0.46 -28.36 4.95
CA GLY A 296 -0.48 -28.91 6.30
C GLY A 296 -1.76 -28.57 7.06
N LEU A 297 -2.21 -27.31 7.00
CA LEU A 297 -3.48 -26.89 7.57
C LEU A 297 -4.67 -27.60 6.92
N ALA A 298 -4.71 -27.69 5.58
CA ALA A 298 -5.80 -28.36 4.88
C ALA A 298 -5.90 -29.85 5.26
N VAL A 299 -4.76 -30.56 5.28
CA VAL A 299 -4.67 -31.97 5.70
C VAL A 299 -5.08 -32.12 7.16
N ALA A 300 -4.58 -31.26 8.06
CA ALA A 300 -4.92 -31.30 9.47
C ALA A 300 -6.42 -31.09 9.70
N VAL A 301 -7.06 -30.18 8.96
CA VAL A 301 -8.52 -29.94 9.05
C VAL A 301 -9.32 -31.14 8.57
N ILE A 302 -8.91 -31.78 7.46
CA ILE A 302 -9.59 -32.94 6.87
C ILE A 302 -9.43 -34.18 7.77
N ALA A 303 -8.21 -34.49 8.19
CA ALA A 303 -7.91 -35.66 9.02
C ALA A 303 -8.35 -35.46 10.48
N GLY A 304 -8.30 -34.23 10.97
CA GLY A 304 -8.53 -33.87 12.37
C GLY A 304 -9.99 -33.61 12.75
N GLY A 305 -10.93 -34.14 11.97
CA GLY A 305 -12.37 -33.98 12.22
C GLY A 305 -12.76 -34.36 13.66
N ASN A 306 -12.24 -35.49 14.13
CA ASN A 306 -12.51 -36.01 15.49
C ASN A 306 -11.47 -35.57 16.54
N TRP A 307 -10.46 -34.76 16.17
CA TRP A 307 -9.41 -34.36 17.10
C TRP A 307 -9.93 -33.39 18.16
N LYS A 308 -9.46 -33.55 19.39
CA LYS A 308 -9.68 -32.63 20.51
C LYS A 308 -8.90 -31.34 20.28
N SER A 309 -9.33 -30.22 20.89
CA SER A 309 -8.64 -28.93 20.72
C SER A 309 -7.13 -29.01 21.01
N ARG A 310 -6.71 -29.76 22.03
CA ARG A 310 -5.28 -30.00 22.35
C ARG A 310 -4.49 -30.65 21.19
N GLU A 311 -5.10 -31.59 20.49
CA GLU A 311 -4.48 -32.29 19.34
C GLU A 311 -4.38 -31.35 18.14
N ARG A 312 -5.40 -30.50 17.94
CA ARG A 312 -5.37 -29.45 16.91
C ARG A 312 -4.29 -28.43 17.18
N PHE A 313 -4.18 -27.93 18.42
CA PHE A 313 -3.09 -27.03 18.82
C PHE A 313 -1.72 -27.68 18.67
N ALA A 314 -1.57 -28.96 19.05
CA ALA A 314 -0.32 -29.70 18.85
C ALA A 314 0.04 -29.82 17.36
N ALA A 315 -0.92 -30.14 16.49
CA ALA A 315 -0.70 -30.20 15.05
C ALA A 315 -0.30 -28.84 14.46
N LEU A 316 -0.95 -27.76 14.86
CA LEU A 316 -0.56 -26.40 14.46
C LEU A 316 0.84 -26.03 14.96
N ALA A 317 1.19 -26.42 16.19
CA ALA A 317 2.53 -26.19 16.73
C ALA A 317 3.60 -26.94 15.93
N VAL A 318 3.35 -28.21 15.58
CA VAL A 318 4.26 -29.00 14.73
C VAL A 318 4.40 -28.36 13.35
N LEU A 319 3.31 -27.92 12.71
CA LEU A 319 3.36 -27.23 11.42
C LEU A 319 4.14 -25.91 11.51
N GLY A 320 3.92 -25.12 12.56
CA GLY A 320 4.64 -23.88 12.80
C GLY A 320 6.14 -24.11 13.02
N LEU A 321 6.51 -25.11 13.82
CA LEU A 321 7.90 -25.51 14.04
C LEU A 321 8.56 -26.03 12.77
N ALA A 322 7.84 -26.80 11.95
CA ALA A 322 8.36 -27.31 10.68
C ALA A 322 8.59 -26.16 9.67
N ALA A 323 7.63 -25.25 9.53
CA ALA A 323 7.78 -24.09 8.65
C ALA A 323 8.86 -23.11 9.14
N GLY A 324 8.90 -22.85 10.45
CA GLY A 324 9.94 -22.00 11.06
C GLY A 324 11.33 -22.64 10.98
N GLY A 325 11.44 -23.94 11.23
CA GLY A 325 12.68 -24.70 11.06
C GLY A 325 13.16 -24.70 9.62
N LEU A 326 12.26 -24.84 8.65
CA LEU A 326 12.61 -24.74 7.23
C LEU A 326 13.25 -23.40 6.89
N ILE A 327 12.69 -22.28 7.39
CA ILE A 327 13.28 -20.95 7.21
C ILE A 327 14.63 -20.88 7.93
N LEU A 328 14.69 -21.26 9.20
CA LEU A 328 15.89 -21.16 10.03
C LEU A 328 17.08 -21.94 9.46
N PHE A 329 16.86 -23.15 8.97
CA PHE A 329 17.92 -24.04 8.52
C PHE A 329 18.24 -23.91 7.02
N THR A 330 17.31 -23.38 6.21
CA THR A 330 17.49 -23.30 4.74
C THR A 330 17.68 -21.87 4.23
N PHE A 331 17.09 -20.88 4.91
CA PHE A 331 17.10 -19.47 4.52
C PHE A 331 17.39 -18.55 5.72
N PRO A 332 18.47 -18.80 6.50
CA PRO A 332 18.74 -18.04 7.73
C PRO A 332 18.94 -16.55 7.46
N GLU A 333 19.40 -16.15 6.26
CA GLU A 333 19.62 -14.74 5.93
C GLU A 333 18.31 -13.95 5.95
N CYS A 334 17.20 -14.57 5.56
CA CYS A 334 15.89 -13.91 5.50
C CYS A 334 15.31 -13.58 6.88
N LEU A 335 15.88 -14.13 7.97
CA LEU A 335 15.53 -13.71 9.33
C LEU A 335 15.99 -12.28 9.64
N SER A 336 16.98 -11.76 8.90
CA SER A 336 17.44 -10.37 9.00
C SER A 336 16.59 -9.39 8.16
N GLY A 337 15.56 -9.90 7.49
CA GLY A 337 14.62 -9.10 6.69
C GLY A 337 15.08 -8.84 5.24
N PRO A 338 14.31 -8.05 4.48
CA PRO A 338 14.53 -7.86 3.05
C PRO A 338 15.83 -7.10 2.72
N TYR A 339 16.36 -6.33 3.68
CA TYR A 339 17.58 -5.53 3.51
C TYR A 339 18.82 -6.18 4.12
N TRP A 340 18.83 -7.51 4.31
CA TRP A 340 19.92 -8.22 5.01
C TRP A 340 21.32 -7.95 4.45
N ASN A 341 21.42 -7.68 3.14
CA ASN A 341 22.69 -7.45 2.44
C ASN A 341 22.96 -5.97 2.13
N MET A 342 22.16 -5.04 2.67
CA MET A 342 22.34 -3.60 2.43
C MET A 342 23.50 -3.06 3.29
N SER A 343 24.40 -2.26 2.70
CA SER A 343 25.45 -1.66 3.52
C SER A 343 24.90 -0.64 4.54
N PRO A 344 25.54 -0.51 5.72
CA PRO A 344 25.20 0.53 6.68
C PRO A 344 25.29 1.95 6.09
N GLU A 345 26.17 2.16 5.11
CA GLU A 345 26.33 3.45 4.45
C GLU A 345 25.11 3.79 3.59
N LEU A 346 24.66 2.86 2.74
CA LEU A 346 23.46 3.08 1.92
C LEU A 346 22.23 3.30 2.80
N LYS A 347 22.11 2.51 3.87
CA LYS A 347 20.99 2.67 4.82
C LYS A 347 20.95 4.09 5.39
N ARG A 348 22.09 4.58 5.91
CA ARG A 348 22.18 5.89 6.55
C ARG A 348 21.96 7.05 5.57
N LEU A 349 22.57 6.98 4.38
CA LEU A 349 22.54 8.10 3.42
C LEU A 349 21.25 8.13 2.59
N TRP A 350 20.62 6.99 2.37
CA TRP A 350 19.45 6.89 1.50
C TRP A 350 18.21 6.30 2.18
N LEU A 351 18.26 5.08 2.72
CA LEU A 351 17.03 4.43 3.22
C LEU A 351 16.39 5.19 4.40
N ASP A 352 17.21 5.69 5.32
CA ASP A 352 16.77 6.42 6.51
C ASP A 352 16.35 7.87 6.20
N SER A 353 16.55 8.38 4.98
CA SER A 353 16.08 9.71 4.55
C SER A 353 14.75 9.66 3.77
N ILE A 354 14.27 8.46 3.42
CA ILE A 354 12.97 8.25 2.78
C ILE A 354 11.86 8.50 3.81
N ALA A 355 10.89 9.37 3.50
CA ALA A 355 9.81 9.68 4.44
C ALA A 355 8.97 8.44 4.82
N GLU A 356 8.75 7.53 3.88
CA GLU A 356 7.91 6.34 4.09
C GLU A 356 8.49 5.30 5.05
N THR A 357 9.82 5.27 5.19
CA THR A 357 10.53 4.35 6.09
C THR A 357 10.62 4.91 7.50
N GLN A 358 10.19 6.15 7.73
CA GLN A 358 10.13 6.77 9.06
C GLN A 358 8.94 6.27 9.87
N GLY A 359 9.09 6.24 11.19
CA GLY A 359 7.97 6.02 12.10
C GLY A 359 7.04 7.23 12.17
N ILE A 360 5.74 6.99 12.35
CA ILE A 360 4.74 8.08 12.46
C ILE A 360 5.04 9.06 13.61
N LEU A 361 5.73 8.61 14.66
CA LEU A 361 6.15 9.46 15.78
C LEU A 361 7.25 10.43 15.38
N ALA A 362 8.25 9.95 14.62
CA ALA A 362 9.33 10.80 14.11
C ALA A 362 8.80 11.78 13.06
N TYR A 363 7.88 11.32 12.21
CA TYR A 363 7.17 12.16 11.25
C TYR A 363 6.31 13.22 11.94
N GLY A 364 5.53 12.84 12.95
CA GLY A 364 4.63 13.75 13.66
C GLY A 364 5.31 14.86 14.46
N ARG A 365 6.63 14.77 14.69
CA ARG A 365 7.41 15.89 15.24
C ARG A 365 7.57 17.04 14.24
N VAL A 366 7.59 16.71 12.95
CA VAL A 366 7.72 17.68 11.85
C VAL A 366 6.34 18.03 11.30
N GLU A 367 5.49 17.02 11.10
CA GLU A 367 4.17 17.10 10.46
C GLU A 367 3.05 16.57 11.39
N PRO A 368 2.78 17.23 12.53
CA PRO A 368 1.84 16.73 13.54
C PRO A 368 0.40 16.59 13.02
N VAL A 369 -0.04 17.53 12.18
CA VAL A 369 -1.38 17.52 11.59
C VAL A 369 -1.57 16.29 10.70
N ALA A 370 -0.60 16.03 9.82
CA ALA A 370 -0.65 14.87 8.93
C ALA A 370 -0.52 13.55 9.70
N ALA A 371 0.32 13.49 10.73
CA ALA A 371 0.44 12.31 11.59
C ALA A 371 -0.88 11.96 12.27
N ILE A 372 -1.54 12.95 12.90
CA ILE A 372 -2.85 12.76 13.57
C ILE A 372 -3.91 12.35 12.54
N GLY A 373 -3.94 13.01 11.39
CA GLY A 373 -4.85 12.69 10.29
C GLY A 373 -4.74 11.23 9.81
N LYS A 374 -3.51 10.70 9.73
CA LYS A 374 -3.23 9.33 9.28
C LYS A 374 -3.62 8.25 10.29
N ILE A 375 -3.54 8.50 11.60
CA ILE A 375 -3.74 7.45 12.62
C ILE A 375 -5.03 7.58 13.43
N GLY A 376 -5.69 8.75 13.41
CA GLY A 376 -6.85 9.01 14.26
C GLY A 376 -8.00 8.02 14.06
N ALA A 377 -8.45 7.82 12.82
CA ALA A 377 -9.52 6.88 12.50
C ALA A 377 -9.14 5.41 12.81
N PRO A 378 -7.94 4.91 12.45
CA PRO A 378 -7.46 3.59 12.88
C PRO A 378 -7.43 3.39 14.40
N VAL A 379 -7.01 4.39 15.18
CA VAL A 379 -6.99 4.32 16.65
C VAL A 379 -8.42 4.19 17.20
N VAL A 380 -9.37 4.98 16.69
CA VAL A 380 -10.78 4.86 17.09
C VAL A 380 -11.35 3.49 16.71
N ALA A 381 -11.03 2.97 15.52
CA ALA A 381 -11.43 1.64 15.11
C ALA A 381 -10.88 0.55 16.03
N LEU A 382 -9.61 0.65 16.46
CA LEU A 382 -9.02 -0.27 17.41
C LEU A 382 -9.74 -0.24 18.76
N VAL A 383 -10.01 0.95 19.31
CA VAL A 383 -10.76 1.12 20.56
C VAL A 383 -12.15 0.50 20.46
N LEU A 384 -12.86 0.75 19.35
CA LEU A 384 -14.19 0.18 19.11
C LEU A 384 -14.13 -1.35 18.97
N ALA A 385 -13.11 -1.90 18.31
CA ALA A 385 -12.94 -3.34 18.19
C ALA A 385 -12.69 -4.00 19.54
N LEU A 386 -11.80 -3.41 20.37
CA LEU A 386 -11.54 -3.88 21.73
C LEU A 386 -12.77 -3.76 22.63
N TYR A 387 -13.52 -2.67 22.51
CA TYR A 387 -14.80 -2.50 23.21
C TYR A 387 -15.79 -3.61 22.83
N GLN A 388 -15.88 -3.98 21.56
CA GLN A 388 -16.75 -5.07 21.11
C GLN A 388 -16.29 -6.43 21.63
N VAL A 389 -14.99 -6.68 21.75
CA VAL A 389 -14.46 -7.87 22.44
C VAL A 389 -14.92 -7.87 23.90
N ALA A 390 -14.70 -6.78 24.64
CA ALA A 390 -15.04 -6.69 26.06
C ALA A 390 -16.55 -6.89 26.31
N MET A 391 -17.41 -6.24 25.51
CA MET A 391 -18.86 -6.37 25.65
C MET A 391 -19.33 -7.79 25.33
N ARG A 392 -18.79 -8.42 24.28
CA ARG A 392 -19.14 -9.80 23.93
C ARG A 392 -18.68 -10.82 24.96
N LEU A 393 -17.53 -10.61 25.60
CA LEU A 393 -17.09 -11.42 26.74
C LEU A 393 -18.10 -11.36 27.89
N ARG A 394 -18.60 -10.15 28.23
CA ARG A 394 -19.60 -9.97 29.30
C ARG A 394 -20.89 -10.74 29.03
N VAL A 395 -21.36 -10.77 27.78
CA VAL A 395 -22.58 -11.48 27.39
C VAL A 395 -22.33 -12.89 26.83
N ARG A 396 -21.13 -13.46 27.05
CA ARG A 396 -20.71 -14.81 26.60
C ARG A 396 -20.91 -15.10 25.10
N GLN A 397 -20.81 -14.07 24.27
CA GLN A 397 -20.88 -14.16 22.80
C GLN A 397 -19.50 -14.47 22.19
N PRO A 398 -19.44 -15.10 20.99
CA PRO A 398 -18.17 -15.34 20.30
C PRO A 398 -17.42 -14.03 20.00
N VAL A 399 -16.11 -14.02 20.28
CA VAL A 399 -15.23 -12.84 20.12
C VAL A 399 -14.20 -12.96 19.02
N GLY A 400 -14.00 -14.16 18.45
CA GLY A 400 -12.86 -14.45 17.56
C GLY A 400 -12.71 -13.47 16.39
N ASP A 401 -13.82 -13.09 15.75
CA ASP A 401 -13.81 -12.19 14.60
C ASP A 401 -13.38 -10.76 15.00
N TRP A 402 -13.76 -10.30 16.20
CA TRP A 402 -13.37 -9.00 16.73
C TRP A 402 -11.93 -8.99 17.26
N VAL A 403 -11.48 -10.08 17.88
CA VAL A 403 -10.07 -10.25 18.28
C VAL A 403 -9.17 -10.23 17.04
N PHE A 404 -9.58 -10.89 15.97
CA PHE A 404 -8.87 -10.89 14.69
C PHE A 404 -8.70 -9.48 14.11
N VAL A 405 -9.80 -8.75 13.95
CA VAL A 405 -9.75 -7.38 13.40
C VAL A 405 -8.97 -6.44 14.32
N ALA A 406 -9.14 -6.55 15.65
CA ALA A 406 -8.35 -5.77 16.61
C ALA A 406 -6.85 -6.09 16.51
N THR A 407 -6.48 -7.36 16.30
CA THR A 407 -5.08 -7.77 16.14
C THR A 407 -4.48 -7.21 14.84
N LEU A 408 -5.23 -7.23 13.74
CA LEU A 408 -4.80 -6.61 12.48
C LEU A 408 -4.60 -5.10 12.61
N LEU A 409 -5.55 -4.41 13.26
CA LEU A 409 -5.46 -2.97 13.51
C LEU A 409 -4.28 -2.62 14.42
N LEU A 410 -4.09 -3.38 15.50
CA LEU A 410 -2.97 -3.20 16.41
C LEU A 410 -1.64 -3.40 15.68
N LEU A 411 -1.52 -4.44 14.86
CA LEU A 411 -0.32 -4.71 14.07
C LEU A 411 -0.06 -3.59 13.06
N ALA A 412 -1.07 -3.13 12.32
CA ALA A 412 -0.92 -2.05 11.36
C ALA A 412 -0.49 -0.73 12.02
N LEU A 413 -1.04 -0.42 13.20
CA LEU A 413 -0.63 0.73 14.01
C LEU A 413 0.79 0.57 14.57
N ALA A 414 1.17 -0.63 15.02
CA ALA A 414 2.51 -0.92 15.51
C ALA A 414 3.56 -0.80 14.40
N ILE A 415 3.27 -1.32 13.20
CA ILE A 415 4.14 -1.11 12.03
C ILE A 415 4.16 0.36 11.66
N SER A 416 3.02 1.08 11.69
CA SER A 416 2.97 2.52 11.43
C SER A 416 3.82 3.34 12.40
N ALA A 417 4.01 2.86 13.64
CA ALA A 417 4.92 3.47 14.61
C ALA A 417 6.39 3.44 14.17
N ILE A 418 6.75 2.48 13.32
CA ILE A 418 8.11 2.25 12.81
C ILE A 418 8.25 2.72 11.35
N HIS A 419 7.22 2.53 10.52
CA HIS A 419 7.19 2.84 9.10
C HIS A 419 5.81 3.38 8.67
N MET A 420 5.76 4.62 8.20
CA MET A 420 4.53 5.27 7.75
C MET A 420 3.85 4.59 6.57
N ARG A 421 4.58 3.80 5.76
CA ARG A 421 3.97 3.00 4.68
C ARG A 421 2.87 2.04 5.15
N ALA A 422 2.78 1.75 6.45
CA ALA A 422 1.71 0.94 7.02
C ALA A 422 0.39 1.70 7.26
N THR A 423 0.38 3.04 7.27
CA THR A 423 -0.83 3.81 7.58
C THR A 423 -1.99 3.58 6.60
N PRO A 424 -1.78 3.37 5.28
CA PRO A 424 -2.88 3.11 4.35
C PRO A 424 -3.60 1.80 4.69
N PHE A 425 -2.83 0.77 5.08
CA PHE A 425 -3.37 -0.52 5.50
C PHE A 425 -4.14 -0.40 6.83
N ALA A 426 -3.61 0.37 7.80
CA ALA A 426 -4.33 0.62 9.05
C ALA A 426 -5.68 1.30 8.80
N ASN A 427 -5.74 2.26 7.89
CA ASN A 427 -6.98 2.94 7.51
C ASN A 427 -7.94 2.02 6.75
N ALA A 428 -7.46 1.18 5.83
CA ALA A 428 -8.29 0.20 5.14
C ALA A 428 -8.92 -0.81 6.12
N LEU A 429 -8.11 -1.35 7.03
CA LEU A 429 -8.54 -2.31 8.05
C LEU A 429 -9.51 -1.70 9.09
N ALA A 430 -9.54 -0.38 9.22
CA ALA A 430 -10.47 0.34 10.09
C ALA A 430 -11.90 0.38 9.52
N ILE A 431 -12.05 0.33 8.19
CA ILE A 431 -13.33 0.51 7.48
C ILE A 431 -14.43 -0.42 8.02
N PRO A 432 -14.22 -1.75 8.17
CA PRO A 432 -15.28 -2.65 8.65
C PRO A 432 -15.80 -2.26 10.04
N VAL A 433 -14.91 -1.87 10.96
CA VAL A 433 -15.28 -1.52 12.34
C VAL A 433 -16.04 -0.19 12.38
N LEU A 434 -15.54 0.81 11.66
CA LEU A 434 -16.14 2.14 11.60
C LEU A 434 -17.50 2.11 10.88
N ALA A 435 -17.64 1.30 9.83
CA ALA A 435 -18.90 1.09 9.13
C ALA A 435 -19.97 0.48 10.05
N ILE A 436 -19.57 -0.48 10.90
CA ILE A 436 -20.45 -1.08 11.91
C ILE A 436 -20.88 -0.05 12.95
N TRP A 437 -19.96 0.83 13.38
CA TRP A 437 -20.28 1.87 14.35
C TRP A 437 -21.30 2.87 13.80
N ILE A 438 -21.11 3.34 12.56
CA ILE A 438 -22.08 4.20 11.86
C ILE A 438 -23.43 3.49 11.71
N ALA A 439 -23.43 2.24 11.26
CA ALA A 439 -24.66 1.46 11.07
C ALA A 439 -25.42 1.26 12.38
N ALA A 440 -24.71 0.95 13.47
CA ALA A 440 -25.28 0.81 14.80
C ALA A 440 -25.87 2.13 15.31
N MET A 441 -25.17 3.25 15.09
CA MET A 441 -25.69 4.57 15.47
C MET A 441 -26.95 4.93 14.68
N ARG A 442 -26.94 4.67 13.36
CA ARG A 442 -28.11 4.90 12.49
C ARG A 442 -29.34 4.11 12.97
N VAL A 443 -29.16 2.85 13.36
CA VAL A 443 -30.25 2.03 13.92
C VAL A 443 -30.75 2.62 15.24
N ARG A 444 -29.86 3.04 16.13
CA ARG A 444 -30.23 3.65 17.43
C ARG A 444 -30.98 4.98 17.29
N THR A 445 -30.64 5.77 16.27
CA THR A 445 -31.28 7.07 16.03
C THR A 445 -32.51 6.99 15.14
N ASN A 446 -32.82 5.81 14.58
CA ASN A 446 -33.92 5.65 13.65
C ASN A 446 -35.27 5.90 14.32
N GLY A 447 -36.14 6.71 13.72
CA GLY A 447 -37.45 7.07 14.27
C GLY A 447 -37.42 8.10 15.40
N LEU A 448 -36.24 8.57 15.83
CA LEU A 448 -36.13 9.67 16.79
C LEU A 448 -36.11 11.01 16.04
N ALA A 449 -37.03 11.92 16.40
CA ALA A 449 -37.04 13.28 15.88
C ALA A 449 -36.18 14.22 16.75
N GLY A 450 -35.60 15.25 16.13
CA GLY A 450 -34.89 16.34 16.82
C GLY A 450 -33.40 16.44 16.51
N LEU A 451 -32.77 17.49 17.04
CA LEU A 451 -31.38 17.85 16.71
C LEU A 451 -30.35 16.86 17.30
N LYS A 452 -30.62 16.30 18.49
CA LYS A 452 -29.67 15.42 19.19
C LYS A 452 -29.35 14.13 18.42
N PRO A 453 -30.33 13.32 17.96
CA PRO A 453 -30.05 12.15 17.12
C PRO A 453 -29.30 12.48 15.83
N ALA A 454 -29.63 13.61 15.19
CA ALA A 454 -28.96 14.09 13.99
C ALA A 454 -27.48 14.45 14.27
N LEU A 455 -27.20 15.20 15.34
CA LEU A 455 -25.84 15.54 15.76
C LEU A 455 -25.02 14.31 16.16
N MET A 456 -25.63 13.32 16.82
CA MET A 456 -24.95 12.07 17.16
C MET A 456 -24.52 11.29 15.91
N LEU A 457 -25.40 11.19 14.92
CA LEU A 457 -25.08 10.53 13.65
C LEU A 457 -24.01 11.31 12.86
N LEU A 458 -24.14 12.64 12.79
CA LEU A 458 -23.15 13.51 12.15
C LEU A 458 -21.77 13.38 12.81
N ALA A 459 -21.71 13.44 14.15
CA ALA A 459 -20.47 13.27 14.90
C ALA A 459 -19.86 11.89 14.64
N THR A 460 -20.68 10.83 14.61
CA THR A 460 -20.21 9.47 14.30
C THR A 460 -19.57 9.38 12.92
N TRP A 461 -20.19 9.99 11.91
CA TRP A 461 -19.60 10.08 10.57
C TRP A 461 -18.29 10.87 10.57
N LEU A 462 -18.24 12.03 11.22
CA LEU A 462 -17.03 12.84 11.30
C LEU A 462 -15.89 12.03 11.94
N PHE A 463 -16.07 11.51 13.15
CA PHE A 463 -15.04 10.73 13.85
C PHE A 463 -14.69 9.40 13.19
N ALA A 464 -15.53 8.87 12.30
CA ALA A 464 -15.20 7.70 11.50
C ALA A 464 -14.34 8.03 10.27
N THR A 465 -14.15 9.30 9.91
CA THR A 465 -13.39 9.69 8.72
C THR A 465 -12.00 10.22 9.09
N PRO A 466 -10.93 9.84 8.36
CA PRO A 466 -9.61 10.44 8.55
C PRO A 466 -9.61 11.97 8.43
N LEU A 467 -10.44 12.53 7.54
CA LEU A 467 -10.55 13.96 7.29
C LEU A 467 -10.90 14.78 8.54
N ALA A 468 -11.74 14.24 9.43
CA ALA A 468 -12.05 14.94 10.68
C ALA A 468 -10.82 15.11 11.57
N TYR A 469 -9.89 14.15 11.57
CA TYR A 469 -8.67 14.24 12.37
C TYR A 469 -7.67 15.24 11.78
N TYR A 470 -7.59 15.36 10.44
CA TYR A 470 -6.89 16.46 9.79
C TYR A 470 -7.48 17.82 10.21
N GLY A 471 -8.82 17.95 10.20
CA GLY A 471 -9.51 19.19 10.61
C GLY A 471 -9.29 19.55 12.08
N ILE A 472 -9.44 18.57 12.99
CA ILE A 472 -9.22 18.75 14.43
C ILE A 472 -7.77 19.17 14.70
N ALA A 473 -6.81 18.50 14.08
CA ALA A 473 -5.39 18.81 14.28
C ALA A 473 -5.02 20.20 13.74
N SER A 474 -5.53 20.58 12.56
CA SER A 474 -5.35 21.92 12.00
C SER A 474 -5.95 23.01 12.89
N ALA A 475 -7.17 22.79 13.41
CA ALA A 475 -7.80 23.74 14.34
C ALA A 475 -7.02 23.86 15.65
N GLY A 476 -6.54 22.74 16.20
CA GLY A 476 -5.69 22.73 17.39
C GLY A 476 -4.35 23.46 17.17
N ALA A 477 -3.72 23.26 16.02
CA ALA A 477 -2.49 23.97 15.66
C ALA A 477 -2.72 25.49 15.52
N ALA A 478 -3.83 25.89 14.88
CA ALA A 478 -4.21 27.30 14.76
C ALA A 478 -4.49 27.93 16.14
N PHE A 479 -5.25 27.24 17.01
CA PHE A 479 -5.53 27.69 18.37
C PHE A 479 -4.25 27.79 19.22
N GLY A 480 -3.33 26.82 19.11
CA GLY A 480 -2.05 26.86 19.79
C GLY A 480 -1.22 28.11 19.45
N ARG A 481 -1.23 28.54 18.18
CA ARG A 481 -0.57 29.80 17.75
C ARG A 481 -1.19 31.05 18.37
N ILE A 482 -2.50 31.01 18.65
CA ILE A 482 -3.22 32.14 19.28
C ILE A 482 -2.91 32.19 20.79
N VAL A 483 -2.85 31.05 21.46
CA VAL A 483 -2.72 30.96 22.93
C VAL A 483 -1.27 30.99 23.40
N LEU A 484 -0.32 30.54 22.59
CA LEU A 484 1.12 30.57 22.86
C LEU A 484 1.81 31.45 21.79
N PRO A 485 1.85 32.78 21.97
CA PRO A 485 2.41 33.71 20.98
C PRO A 485 3.93 33.66 20.89
N THR A 486 4.59 32.78 21.66
CA THR A 486 6.00 32.52 21.47
C THR A 486 6.21 32.08 20.02
N PRO A 487 7.19 32.64 19.30
CA PRO A 487 7.57 32.14 18.00
C PRO A 487 8.20 30.76 18.21
N VAL A 488 7.34 29.74 18.37
CA VAL A 488 7.71 28.41 17.94
C VAL A 488 7.97 28.64 16.47
N LYS A 489 9.25 28.62 16.09
CA LYS A 489 9.64 28.50 14.69
C LYS A 489 8.84 27.31 14.17
N THR A 490 7.71 27.60 13.53
CA THR A 490 6.97 26.57 12.83
C THR A 490 7.94 26.12 11.76
N SER A 491 8.19 24.82 11.72
CA SER A 491 9.11 24.15 10.79
C SER A 491 8.91 24.63 9.35
N ALA A 492 7.72 25.13 9.00
CA ALA A 492 7.42 25.82 7.75
C ALA A 492 8.35 27.00 7.38
N ASP A 493 8.84 27.77 8.36
CA ASP A 493 9.66 28.97 8.12
C ASP A 493 11.15 28.80 8.51
N ALA A 494 11.54 27.66 9.10
CA ALA A 494 12.91 27.44 9.58
C ALA A 494 13.46 26.01 9.43
N VAL A 495 12.70 25.09 8.85
CA VAL A 495 13.14 23.71 8.60
C VAL A 495 12.73 23.40 7.17
N GLY A 496 13.66 23.56 6.23
CA GLY A 496 13.60 22.76 5.01
C GLY A 496 13.43 21.32 5.48
N SER A 497 12.32 20.67 5.15
CA SER A 497 12.09 19.31 5.58
C SER A 497 13.22 18.48 5.00
N ASP A 498 14.26 18.10 5.76
CA ASP A 498 15.45 17.34 5.33
C ASP A 498 15.14 15.96 4.68
N ARG A 499 13.95 15.75 4.16
CA ARG A 499 13.36 14.48 3.74
C ARG A 499 12.51 14.67 2.50
N VAL A 500 12.65 13.73 1.57
CA VAL A 500 11.80 13.64 0.38
C VAL A 500 10.42 13.15 0.81
N THR A 501 9.44 14.06 0.88
CA THR A 501 8.07 13.75 1.30
C THR A 501 7.17 13.41 0.10
N GLY A 502 6.66 12.18 0.05
CA GLY A 502 5.41 11.84 -0.64
C GLY A 502 5.36 12.05 -2.17
N PRO A 503 4.17 11.85 -2.79
CA PRO A 503 3.98 12.04 -4.23
C PRO A 503 4.34 13.45 -4.66
N LEU A 504 4.81 13.59 -5.91
CA LEU A 504 5.35 14.84 -6.44
C LEU A 504 4.39 16.02 -6.18
N SER A 505 4.83 17.03 -5.44
CA SER A 505 4.15 18.32 -5.27
C SER A 505 3.85 18.96 -6.64
N ASP A 506 2.91 19.91 -6.70
CA ASP A 506 2.60 20.68 -7.92
C ASP A 506 3.86 21.28 -8.58
N ILE A 507 4.87 21.58 -7.76
CA ILE A 507 6.18 22.15 -8.13
C ILE A 507 7.15 21.07 -8.67
N GLN A 508 6.98 19.80 -8.27
CA GLN A 508 7.78 18.67 -8.75
C GLN A 508 7.30 18.10 -10.10
N ARG A 509 6.04 18.36 -10.49
CA ARG A 509 5.52 18.03 -11.83
C ARG A 509 6.16 18.87 -12.95
N GLU A 510 6.81 19.97 -12.61
CA GLU A 510 7.33 20.92 -13.59
C GLU A 510 8.49 20.36 -14.44
N CYS A 511 9.35 19.49 -13.90
CA CYS A 511 10.46 18.89 -14.66
C CYS A 511 10.14 17.52 -15.28
N ALA A 512 8.94 16.99 -15.01
CA ALA A 512 8.40 15.79 -15.64
C ALA A 512 7.28 16.13 -16.64
N ASP A 513 7.10 17.41 -16.94
CA ASP A 513 6.14 17.87 -17.93
C ASP A 513 6.56 17.46 -19.36
N SER A 514 5.62 17.60 -20.29
CA SER A 514 5.85 17.20 -21.68
C SER A 514 6.98 17.99 -22.36
N ALA A 515 7.19 19.25 -21.97
CA ALA A 515 8.25 20.10 -22.50
C ALA A 515 9.64 19.61 -22.06
N SER A 516 9.82 19.34 -20.76
CA SER A 516 11.05 18.81 -20.17
C SER A 516 11.37 17.42 -20.71
N ALA A 517 10.35 16.56 -20.79
CA ALA A 517 10.45 15.22 -21.37
C ALA A 517 10.89 15.28 -22.84
N ALA A 518 10.25 16.12 -23.66
CA ALA A 518 10.61 16.28 -25.07
C ALA A 518 12.01 16.86 -25.25
N ALA A 519 12.40 17.83 -24.42
CA ALA A 519 13.72 18.44 -24.48
C ALA A 519 14.83 17.43 -24.14
N LEU A 520 14.62 16.59 -23.13
CA LEU A 520 15.53 15.50 -22.79
C LEU A 520 15.58 14.46 -23.92
N ALA A 521 14.43 13.99 -24.40
CA ALA A 521 14.34 12.98 -25.46
C ALA A 521 14.93 13.42 -26.81
N ALA A 522 15.01 14.73 -27.08
CA ALA A 522 15.61 15.28 -28.29
C ALA A 522 17.14 15.18 -28.31
N LEU A 523 17.79 14.92 -27.17
CA LEU A 523 19.24 14.77 -27.10
C LEU A 523 19.68 13.40 -27.64
N PRO A 524 20.89 13.32 -28.23
CA PRO A 524 21.48 12.03 -28.59
C PRO A 524 21.48 11.06 -27.41
N THR A 525 21.12 9.80 -27.66
CA THR A 525 21.01 8.79 -26.60
C THR A 525 22.34 8.63 -25.85
N GLY A 526 22.36 9.03 -24.58
CA GLY A 526 23.50 8.85 -23.68
C GLY A 526 23.11 8.40 -22.28
N ARG A 527 24.07 8.47 -21.36
CA ARG A 527 23.91 8.17 -19.94
C ARG A 527 23.72 9.45 -19.13
N VAL A 528 22.74 9.44 -18.23
CA VAL A 528 22.33 10.59 -17.44
C VAL A 528 22.70 10.39 -15.97
N LEU A 529 23.36 11.38 -15.38
CA LEU A 529 23.43 11.56 -13.93
C LEU A 529 22.28 12.49 -13.51
N ALA A 530 21.36 11.95 -12.74
CA ALA A 530 20.21 12.66 -12.21
C ALA A 530 20.07 12.38 -10.71
N PRO A 531 19.37 13.25 -9.95
CA PRO A 531 18.90 12.92 -8.61
C PRO A 531 18.22 11.54 -8.60
N VAL A 532 18.39 10.79 -7.51
CA VAL A 532 18.02 9.37 -7.42
C VAL A 532 16.53 9.18 -7.69
N PHE A 533 15.65 10.01 -7.12
CA PHE A 533 14.20 9.89 -7.32
C PHE A 533 13.73 10.37 -8.70
N TYR A 534 14.52 11.20 -9.39
CA TYR A 534 14.21 11.62 -10.76
C TYR A 534 14.60 10.58 -11.81
N GLY A 535 15.43 9.59 -11.47
CA GLY A 535 15.92 8.59 -12.43
C GLY A 535 14.85 7.86 -13.24
N PRO A 536 13.78 7.33 -12.63
CA PRO A 536 12.67 6.71 -13.37
C PRO A 536 11.98 7.66 -14.36
N ASN A 537 11.91 8.95 -14.06
CA ASN A 537 11.35 9.95 -14.97
C ASN A 537 12.24 10.17 -16.20
N VAL A 538 13.57 10.07 -16.08
CA VAL A 538 14.48 10.04 -17.24
C VAL A 538 14.16 8.83 -18.13
N LEU A 539 13.88 7.67 -17.53
CA LEU A 539 13.65 6.43 -18.27
C LEU A 539 12.33 6.41 -19.05
N ILE A 540 11.25 6.88 -18.43
CA ILE A 540 9.92 6.92 -19.06
C ILE A 540 9.81 8.01 -20.14
N SER A 541 10.58 9.09 -20.03
CA SER A 541 10.48 10.26 -20.92
C SER A 541 11.43 10.25 -22.11
N SER A 542 12.49 9.43 -22.09
CA SER A 542 13.57 9.48 -23.07
C SER A 542 14.09 8.08 -23.41
N PRO A 543 14.98 7.91 -24.40
CA PRO A 543 15.71 6.66 -24.64
C PRO A 543 16.97 6.52 -23.77
N HIS A 544 17.31 7.49 -22.92
CA HIS A 544 18.57 7.50 -22.17
C HIS A 544 18.67 6.41 -21.11
N ALA A 545 19.89 6.05 -20.75
CA ALA A 545 20.14 5.31 -19.52
C ALA A 545 20.39 6.26 -18.36
N VAL A 546 20.08 5.85 -17.13
CA VAL A 546 20.30 6.66 -15.92
C VAL A 546 21.17 5.91 -14.93
N LEU A 547 22.03 6.63 -14.22
CA LEU A 547 22.94 6.04 -13.25
C LEU A 547 22.16 5.38 -12.10
N ALA A 548 21.25 6.10 -11.46
CA ALA A 548 20.56 5.62 -10.26
C ALA A 548 19.05 5.85 -10.30
N GLY A 549 18.36 5.06 -9.48
CA GLY A 549 16.93 5.14 -9.16
C GLY A 549 16.75 4.71 -7.70
N PRO A 550 15.59 4.96 -7.06
CA PRO A 550 15.40 4.70 -5.63
C PRO A 550 15.15 3.20 -5.35
N TYR A 551 16.09 2.34 -5.77
CA TYR A 551 15.97 0.88 -5.67
C TYR A 551 17.20 0.30 -4.99
N HIS A 552 17.01 -0.37 -3.85
CA HIS A 552 18.09 -0.82 -2.98
C HIS A 552 19.09 -1.77 -3.65
N ARG A 553 18.69 -2.48 -4.71
CA ARG A 553 19.59 -3.32 -5.51
C ARG A 553 20.62 -2.52 -6.32
N ALA A 554 20.41 -1.21 -6.50
CA ALA A 554 21.32 -0.28 -7.17
C ALA A 554 22.27 0.43 -6.20
N GLU A 555 22.69 -0.25 -5.12
CA GLU A 555 23.44 0.34 -4.00
C GLU A 555 24.61 1.24 -4.43
N GLN A 556 25.55 0.69 -5.22
CA GLN A 556 26.74 1.44 -5.62
C GLN A 556 26.39 2.66 -6.48
N ALA A 557 25.38 2.55 -7.34
CA ALA A 557 24.94 3.65 -8.17
C ALA A 557 24.26 4.77 -7.37
N ILE A 558 23.47 4.41 -6.35
CA ILE A 558 22.88 5.37 -5.41
C ILE A 558 23.98 6.10 -4.63
N LEU A 559 24.92 5.36 -4.05
CA LEU A 559 26.05 5.94 -3.30
C LEU A 559 26.90 6.86 -4.18
N ASP A 560 27.21 6.45 -5.41
CA ASP A 560 27.96 7.28 -6.34
C ASP A 560 27.19 8.54 -6.76
N THR A 561 25.87 8.45 -6.92
CA THR A 561 25.03 9.63 -7.20
C THR A 561 25.05 10.61 -6.04
N ILE A 562 24.87 10.14 -4.80
CA ILE A 562 24.94 10.97 -3.59
C ILE A 562 26.33 11.61 -3.45
N ARG A 563 27.40 10.82 -3.61
CA ARG A 563 28.78 11.32 -3.53
C ARG A 563 29.11 12.33 -4.64
N ALA A 564 28.58 12.13 -5.84
CA ALA A 564 28.78 13.06 -6.94
C ALA A 564 28.13 14.41 -6.64
N PHE A 565 26.89 14.44 -6.13
CA PHE A 565 26.18 15.68 -5.87
C PHE A 565 26.66 16.39 -4.59
N ASN A 566 26.88 15.66 -3.50
CA ASN A 566 27.31 16.23 -2.21
C ASN A 566 28.81 16.52 -2.15
N GLY A 567 29.60 15.84 -2.98
CA GLY A 567 31.05 15.92 -2.96
C GLY A 567 31.64 17.11 -3.72
N THR A 568 32.97 17.08 -3.88
CA THR A 568 33.71 18.11 -4.63
C THR A 568 33.53 17.94 -6.15
N GLN A 569 33.85 18.98 -6.92
CA GLN A 569 33.87 18.90 -8.40
C GLN A 569 34.82 17.80 -8.91
N LEU A 570 35.92 17.54 -8.19
CA LEU A 570 36.87 16.48 -8.54
C LEU A 570 36.25 15.09 -8.37
N MET A 571 35.56 14.87 -7.25
CA MET A 571 34.83 13.63 -6.98
C MET A 571 33.73 13.41 -8.03
N ALA A 572 32.91 14.43 -8.28
CA ALA A 572 31.85 14.39 -9.30
C ALA A 572 32.42 14.03 -10.68
N ARG A 573 33.53 14.67 -11.09
CA ARG A 573 34.20 14.37 -12.37
C ARG A 573 34.72 12.94 -12.45
N ALA A 574 35.26 12.40 -11.36
CA ALA A 574 35.73 11.02 -11.31
C ALA A 574 34.58 10.02 -11.49
N ILE A 575 33.43 10.28 -10.86
CA ILE A 575 32.22 9.45 -10.96
C ILE A 575 31.61 9.55 -12.37
N VAL A 576 31.49 10.77 -12.91
CA VAL A 576 31.04 11.03 -14.29
C VAL A 576 31.88 10.25 -15.31
N LYS A 577 33.21 10.25 -15.15
CA LYS A 577 34.10 9.47 -16.01
C LYS A 577 33.91 7.97 -15.84
N ARG A 578 33.84 7.48 -14.60
CA ARG A 578 33.70 6.04 -14.28
C ARG A 578 32.46 5.43 -14.92
N HIS A 579 31.34 6.15 -14.85
CA HIS A 579 30.05 5.69 -15.38
C HIS A 579 29.79 6.12 -16.83
N ALA A 580 30.76 6.80 -17.46
CA ALA A 580 30.65 7.36 -18.81
C ALA A 580 29.39 8.22 -19.00
N ILE A 581 29.14 9.13 -18.06
CA ILE A 581 27.98 10.03 -18.08
C ILE A 581 28.14 11.06 -19.20
N ASP A 582 27.09 11.24 -19.99
CA ASP A 582 27.00 12.20 -21.10
C ASP A 582 26.25 13.46 -20.70
N TYR A 583 25.25 13.32 -19.83
CA TYR A 583 24.40 14.42 -19.39
C TYR A 583 24.21 14.44 -17.88
N ILE A 584 24.08 15.63 -17.31
CA ILE A 584 23.59 15.85 -15.96
C ILE A 584 22.25 16.56 -16.07
N ALA A 585 21.19 15.97 -15.51
CA ALA A 585 19.83 16.52 -15.55
C ALA A 585 19.37 16.84 -14.13
N LEU A 586 19.03 18.10 -13.88
CA LEU A 586 18.64 18.59 -12.56
C LEU A 586 17.29 19.29 -12.64
N CYS A 587 16.42 18.99 -11.67
CA CYS A 587 15.19 19.71 -11.44
C CYS A 587 15.34 20.60 -10.20
N PRO A 588 15.65 21.91 -10.35
CA PRO A 588 15.91 22.81 -9.22
C PRO A 588 14.72 22.93 -8.25
N THR A 589 13.52 22.71 -8.77
CA THR A 589 12.26 22.80 -8.02
C THR A 589 11.93 21.52 -7.26
N SER A 590 12.64 20.42 -7.50
CA SER A 590 12.42 19.16 -6.78
C SER A 590 12.93 19.21 -5.33
N ASP A 591 12.17 18.61 -4.41
CA ASP A 591 12.59 18.52 -3.01
C ASP A 591 13.93 17.80 -2.85
N GLU A 592 14.19 16.71 -3.57
CA GLU A 592 15.48 16.03 -3.51
C GLU A 592 16.64 16.98 -3.81
N VAL A 593 16.56 17.78 -4.88
CA VAL A 593 17.61 18.75 -5.24
C VAL A 593 17.75 19.84 -4.20
N ARG A 594 16.64 20.41 -3.71
CA ARG A 594 16.65 21.47 -2.68
C ARG A 594 17.28 21.00 -1.38
N LEU A 595 16.95 19.79 -0.94
CA LEU A 595 17.44 19.22 0.31
C LEU A 595 18.89 18.80 0.21
N THR A 596 19.27 18.17 -0.91
CA THR A 596 20.67 17.85 -1.21
C THR A 596 21.52 19.14 -1.23
N ALA A 597 21.01 20.22 -1.80
CA ALA A 597 21.70 21.51 -1.82
C ALA A 597 21.82 22.16 -0.43
N ALA A 598 20.81 21.99 0.43
CA ALA A 598 20.83 22.46 1.81
C ALA A 598 21.79 21.65 2.69
N GLU A 599 21.86 20.33 2.49
CA GLU A 599 22.76 19.42 3.23
C GLU A 599 24.23 19.63 2.85
N ALA A 600 24.52 19.91 1.56
CA ALA A 600 25.86 20.16 1.05
C ALA A 600 25.96 21.52 0.33
N PRO A 601 26.00 22.67 1.05
CA PRO A 601 26.02 24.01 0.43
C PRO A 601 27.23 24.26 -0.50
N ASP A 602 28.35 23.59 -0.22
CA ASP A 602 29.59 23.66 -1.01
C ASP A 602 29.78 22.50 -2.00
N GLY A 603 28.81 21.57 -2.02
CA GLY A 603 28.78 20.42 -2.90
C GLY A 603 28.66 20.78 -4.38
N PHE A 604 28.99 19.82 -5.23
CA PHE A 604 28.94 19.97 -6.68
C PHE A 604 27.55 20.40 -7.19
N LEU A 605 26.48 19.81 -6.68
CA LEU A 605 25.10 20.17 -7.03
C LEU A 605 24.81 21.65 -6.74
N SER A 606 25.09 22.09 -5.52
CA SER A 606 24.87 23.47 -5.06
C SER A 606 25.62 24.49 -5.90
N ARG A 607 26.81 24.14 -6.40
CA ARG A 607 27.60 24.98 -7.31
C ARG A 607 26.95 25.11 -8.69
N LEU A 608 26.40 24.02 -9.22
CA LEU A 608 25.65 24.04 -10.48
C LEU A 608 24.38 24.92 -10.36
N LEU A 609 23.64 24.79 -9.25
CA LEU A 609 22.44 25.60 -9.00
C LEU A 609 22.75 27.10 -8.88
N ARG A 610 23.94 27.46 -8.38
CA ARG A 610 24.42 28.86 -8.36
C ARG A 610 24.96 29.37 -9.69
N GLY A 611 24.88 28.58 -10.76
CA GLY A 611 25.40 28.95 -12.08
C GLY A 611 26.93 29.02 -12.15
N GLN A 612 27.64 28.37 -11.23
CA GLN A 612 29.10 28.33 -11.28
C GLN A 612 29.55 27.59 -12.55
N GLN A 613 30.40 28.22 -13.36
CA GLN A 613 30.97 27.57 -14.55
C GLN A 613 31.91 26.43 -14.17
N ILE A 614 31.67 25.25 -14.72
CA ILE A 614 32.47 24.05 -14.53
C ILE A 614 33.11 23.68 -15.87
N ARG A 615 34.45 23.67 -15.95
CA ARG A 615 35.19 23.57 -17.23
C ARG A 615 34.83 22.36 -18.11
N TRP A 616 34.39 21.26 -17.49
CA TRP A 616 34.05 20.00 -18.18
C TRP A 616 32.54 19.83 -18.44
N LEU A 617 31.74 20.87 -18.21
CA LEU A 617 30.31 20.90 -18.46
C LEU A 617 29.92 22.05 -19.37
N GLU A 618 28.92 21.81 -20.20
CA GLU A 618 28.31 22.79 -21.06
C GLU A 618 26.80 22.80 -20.85
N PRO A 619 26.19 23.93 -20.45
CA PRO A 619 24.73 24.03 -20.38
C PRO A 619 24.12 23.77 -21.75
N VAL A 620 23.08 22.93 -21.78
CA VAL A 620 22.31 22.69 -23.00
C VAL A 620 21.21 23.74 -23.10
N THR A 621 21.23 24.52 -24.18
CA THR A 621 20.14 25.45 -24.47
C THR A 621 18.90 24.68 -24.91
N MET A 622 17.82 24.82 -24.16
CA MET A 622 16.56 24.13 -24.45
C MET A 622 15.74 24.90 -25.49
N PRO A 623 15.12 24.22 -26.47
CA PRO A 623 14.30 24.87 -27.50
C PRO A 623 12.99 25.45 -26.95
N VAL A 624 12.58 25.02 -25.76
CA VAL A 624 11.39 25.49 -25.04
C VAL A 624 11.80 25.84 -23.61
N ALA A 625 11.18 26.86 -23.03
CA ALA A 625 11.40 27.18 -21.62
C ALA A 625 10.93 26.00 -20.74
N THR A 626 11.86 25.44 -19.97
CA THR A 626 11.62 24.33 -19.04
C THR A 626 12.42 24.59 -17.76
N PRO A 627 11.91 24.18 -16.58
CA PRO A 627 12.67 24.23 -15.34
C PRO A 627 13.75 23.14 -15.25
N LEU A 628 13.77 22.17 -16.18
CA LEU A 628 14.82 21.16 -16.26
C LEU A 628 16.14 21.78 -16.74
N MET A 629 17.16 21.73 -15.89
CA MET A 629 18.52 22.11 -16.24
C MET A 629 19.28 20.89 -16.76
N ILE A 630 19.79 20.97 -18.00
CA ILE A 630 20.64 19.92 -18.57
C ILE A 630 22.04 20.48 -18.84
N PHE A 631 23.05 19.70 -18.44
CA PHE A 631 24.45 19.96 -18.76
C PHE A 631 25.00 18.78 -19.56
N ARG A 632 25.68 19.06 -20.67
CA ARG A 632 26.45 18.09 -21.45
C ARG A 632 27.86 17.97 -20.88
N VAL A 633 28.35 16.75 -20.72
CA VAL A 633 29.73 16.47 -20.32
C VAL A 633 30.64 16.62 -21.53
N ARG A 634 31.65 17.49 -21.41
CA ARG A 634 32.69 17.64 -22.44
C ARG A 634 33.64 16.46 -22.36
N ARG A 635 33.66 15.63 -23.40
CA ARG A 635 34.71 14.61 -23.57
C ARG A 635 36.00 15.33 -23.95
N ALA A 636 37.13 14.88 -23.41
CA ALA A 636 38.43 15.47 -23.71
C ALA A 636 38.88 15.04 -25.12
N THR A 637 38.23 15.58 -26.15
CA THR A 637 38.67 15.66 -27.54
C THR A 637 37.74 16.66 -28.23
N ASP A 638 38.13 17.93 -28.18
CA ASP A 638 37.88 18.99 -29.16
C ASP A 638 38.74 20.19 -28.69
N GLY A 639 40.06 20.09 -28.97
CA GLY A 639 41.08 21.08 -28.61
C GLY A 639 42.11 20.57 -27.62
#